data_AF-A0A937Z7K1-F1
#
_entry.id   AF-A0A937Z7K1-F1
#
_cell.length_a   1.000
_cell.length_b   1.000
_cell.length_c   1.000
_cell.angle_alpha   90.00
_cell.angle_beta   90.00
_cell.angle_gamma   90.00
#
_symmetry.space_group_name_H-M   'P 1'
#
loop_
_entity.id
_entity.type
_entity.pdbx_description
1 polymer ?
#
loop_
_entity_poly.entity_id
_entity_poly.type
_entity_poly.pdbx_seq_one_letter_code
_entity_poly.pdbx_strand_id
1 'polypeptide(L)'
;EHCLSALRGPVDVAYFAPTHLDKIPSSGFDLYLHIDDGFHYTLPDALRPSAWWVIDTHITYDRDRDKATTFDFIFAAQREGAERLLADGLWPVWWLPLACNPEVHRRLEVPQDLDVAFVGNPGSPERQRLLELVQAHFPNSFIGNAYGEEMARVYSRAKVVLNRSIGRDVNMRVFEALASGSLLITNDLSDSGQADLFQDGQNLVTYRTDDELLEKIAYYLAHDGEREAIAHTGREAVLAHHTYAHRMRFILEAVSAQTERQVGEAQRRARPEAYYHFSRPDLAELMAPEGKRLLDVGCAAGRLGEELKRRGAAEVVGVELIPEVATEAKGRLDSVLVADVETAELPWPEDHFDYVICGDLLEHLRDPAAVLRKLARHLKPEGEVIASLPNIRHVAVISELAQGRWRYRMSGILDRDHLRFFTRREARELFRSAGLIVTECRPVPTPQHAQWEAAGRSPNLQLGPLGFQARSSADAEELFVEQWLLRARQHPLASVRGLASIIIPVWNQLEHTRLCLDSLREHTAYPHEIIVVDNGSDDGTPECLAEQADVTVIRNDRNEGFIKACNQGLRASAGDYLVLLNNDTVVTRGWLEGLLSIAEWDPAVGLAGPVSNNVSGPQQIPTGYSSLAAMHEWAAEYTRAHAGHLVEAERLIGFCLFIKRDLLDHIGFLDERFGIGLFDDDDLSLRTRRAGYRLVYTHGVFVHHFGNQTFQALGMDAEALLERNWEQFREKWAQDPQGAEHLGRLYVSVPRSDAAKPAQTGRRIAVVSLLFNWPSTGGGIINTVGMLRGLERAGYEVRHFYAQAAALGVGDLRAPLDTPSVPVPLGDGVPGRQQLGEAFREAVGSFRPDCVIVTDSWTCKPVLAHAAAGYPYLLRFHGLEGLCPLNGIRFVADGSGAPSCQTHLLADAGRCRDCVARHQGQTGTLHAAERAISGAASEAYVELLREALAGSAAVLV
;
A
#
# COMPACT_ATOMS: atom_id res chain seq x y z
N GLU A 1 32.77 -8.52 -23.06
CA GLU A 1 32.84 -7.03 -23.01
C GLU A 1 31.62 -6.36 -22.41
N HIS A 2 30.38 -6.69 -22.80
CA HIS A 2 29.17 -6.04 -22.25
C HIS A 2 29.05 -6.16 -20.72
N CYS A 3 29.33 -7.33 -20.14
CA CYS A 3 29.35 -7.53 -18.69
C CYS A 3 30.40 -6.66 -17.99
N LEU A 4 31.60 -6.53 -18.60
CA LEU A 4 32.68 -5.70 -18.06
C LEU A 4 32.29 -4.21 -18.06
N SER A 5 31.62 -3.73 -19.11
CA SER A 5 31.08 -2.37 -19.17
C SER A 5 29.99 -2.15 -18.11
N ALA A 6 29.12 -3.15 -17.89
CA ALA A 6 28.05 -3.09 -16.90
C ALA A 6 28.55 -3.12 -15.44
N LEU A 7 29.69 -3.76 -15.18
CA LEU A 7 30.30 -3.81 -13.84
C LEU A 7 31.13 -2.55 -13.52
N ARG A 8 31.56 -1.79 -14.52
CA ARG A 8 32.31 -0.54 -14.32
C ARG A 8 31.37 0.54 -13.76
N GLY A 9 31.48 0.78 -12.46
CA GLY A 9 30.65 1.74 -11.73
C GLY A 9 30.33 1.26 -10.32
N PRO A 10 29.52 0.19 -10.15
CA PRO A 10 29.14 -0.32 -8.84
C PRO A 10 30.26 -1.02 -8.07
N VAL A 11 31.30 -1.52 -8.75
CA VAL A 11 32.41 -2.28 -8.15
C VAL A 11 33.74 -1.99 -8.82
N ASP A 12 34.85 -2.25 -8.11
CA ASP A 12 36.20 -2.28 -8.67
C ASP A 12 36.43 -3.60 -9.42
N VAL A 13 36.80 -3.53 -10.70
CA VAL A 13 36.91 -4.72 -11.57
C VAL A 13 38.30 -4.84 -12.19
N ALA A 14 38.92 -6.01 -12.02
CA ALA A 14 40.08 -6.43 -12.79
C ALA A 14 39.67 -7.50 -13.83
N TYR A 15 40.09 -7.32 -15.08
CA TYR A 15 39.82 -8.28 -16.16
C TYR A 15 41.04 -9.15 -16.44
N PHE A 16 40.84 -10.47 -16.46
CA PHE A 16 41.84 -11.47 -16.83
C PHE A 16 41.33 -12.28 -18.03
N ALA A 17 42.18 -12.42 -19.05
CA ALA A 17 41.89 -13.30 -20.17
C ALA A 17 42.14 -14.77 -19.76
N PRO A 18 41.47 -15.76 -20.39
CA PRO A 18 41.71 -17.19 -20.13
C PRO A 18 43.18 -17.62 -20.30
N THR A 19 43.93 -16.95 -21.17
CA THR A 19 45.37 -17.19 -21.36
C THR A 19 46.25 -16.72 -20.19
N HIS A 20 45.67 -16.05 -19.19
CA HIS A 20 46.36 -15.50 -18.03
C HIS A 20 45.96 -16.19 -16.71
N LEU A 21 45.37 -17.38 -16.74
CA LEU A 21 44.93 -18.13 -15.54
C LEU A 21 46.00 -18.19 -14.44
N ASP A 22 47.24 -18.51 -14.79
CA ASP A 22 48.35 -18.62 -13.82
C ASP A 22 48.78 -17.28 -13.20
N LYS A 23 48.26 -16.16 -13.71
CA LYS A 23 48.56 -14.80 -13.25
C LYS A 23 47.43 -14.19 -12.42
N ILE A 24 46.32 -14.91 -12.23
CA ILE A 24 45.19 -14.43 -11.42
C ILE A 24 45.57 -14.53 -9.93
N PRO A 25 45.57 -13.43 -9.17
CA PRO A 25 45.84 -13.48 -7.73
C PRO A 25 44.76 -14.31 -7.03
N SER A 26 45.15 -15.21 -6.13
CA SER A 26 44.21 -16.02 -5.31
C SER A 26 43.64 -15.29 -4.08
N SER A 27 43.98 -14.01 -3.92
CA SER A 27 43.44 -13.16 -2.84
C SER A 27 43.37 -11.71 -3.31
N GLY A 28 42.60 -10.88 -2.59
CA GLY A 28 42.41 -9.46 -2.92
C GLY A 28 41.19 -9.18 -3.80
N PHE A 29 40.34 -10.17 -4.07
CA PHE A 29 39.05 -10.01 -4.73
C PHE A 29 37.93 -10.59 -3.86
N ASP A 30 36.80 -9.89 -3.81
CA ASP A 30 35.61 -10.35 -3.08
C ASP A 30 34.81 -11.41 -3.86
N LEU A 31 35.03 -11.51 -5.17
CA LEU A 31 34.37 -12.47 -6.06
C LEU A 31 35.19 -12.70 -7.34
N TYR A 32 35.37 -13.96 -7.72
CA TYR A 32 35.88 -14.37 -9.03
C TYR A 32 34.71 -14.71 -9.95
N LEU A 33 34.36 -13.79 -10.85
CA LEU A 33 33.25 -13.96 -11.79
C LEU A 33 33.72 -14.47 -13.15
N HIS A 34 33.27 -15.65 -13.52
CA HIS A 34 33.47 -16.25 -14.84
C HIS A 34 32.20 -16.03 -15.68
N ILE A 35 32.36 -15.38 -16.84
CA ILE A 35 31.31 -15.28 -17.86
C ILE A 35 31.70 -16.24 -18.96
N ASP A 36 30.77 -17.09 -19.41
CA ASP A 36 31.06 -18.11 -20.41
C ASP A 36 31.85 -17.56 -21.61
N ASP A 37 32.95 -18.23 -21.93
CA ASP A 37 33.89 -17.90 -22.98
C ASP A 37 34.03 -19.02 -24.02
N GLY A 38 33.27 -20.11 -23.87
CA GLY A 38 33.26 -21.25 -24.79
C GLY A 38 34.52 -22.11 -24.75
N PHE A 39 35.49 -21.85 -23.86
CA PHE A 39 36.73 -22.61 -23.76
C PHE A 39 36.69 -23.68 -22.67
N HIS A 40 37.42 -24.76 -22.93
CA HIS A 40 37.55 -25.89 -22.00
C HIS A 40 38.76 -25.73 -21.09
N TYR A 41 38.53 -25.13 -19.93
CA TYR A 41 39.49 -25.08 -18.82
C TYR A 41 38.75 -25.00 -17.47
N THR A 42 39.45 -25.36 -16.40
CA THR A 42 38.98 -25.33 -15.02
C THR A 42 39.63 -24.15 -14.29
N LEU A 43 38.86 -23.42 -13.50
CA LEU A 43 39.45 -22.40 -12.62
C LEU A 43 40.23 -23.07 -11.49
N PRO A 44 41.41 -22.56 -11.10
CA PRO A 44 42.11 -23.04 -9.93
C PRO A 44 41.23 -22.95 -8.66
N ASP A 45 41.23 -24.00 -7.84
CA ASP A 45 40.41 -24.08 -6.61
C ASP A 45 40.66 -22.94 -5.61
N ALA A 46 41.82 -22.30 -5.69
CA ALA A 46 42.19 -21.17 -4.84
C ALA A 46 41.45 -19.86 -5.18
N LEU A 47 40.75 -19.78 -6.33
CA LEU A 47 40.03 -18.60 -6.77
C LEU A 47 38.59 -18.62 -6.25
N ARG A 48 38.40 -18.40 -4.94
CA ARG A 48 37.08 -18.39 -4.28
C ARG A 48 36.89 -17.14 -3.41
N PRO A 49 35.64 -16.67 -3.22
CA PRO A 49 34.40 -17.22 -3.77
C PRO A 49 34.27 -16.98 -5.27
N SER A 50 33.62 -17.91 -5.98
CA SER A 50 33.56 -17.98 -7.43
C SER A 50 32.12 -18.09 -7.96
N ALA A 51 31.81 -17.32 -9.00
CA ALA A 51 30.52 -17.38 -9.67
C ALA A 51 30.69 -17.65 -11.16
N TRP A 52 29.80 -18.45 -11.75
CA TRP A 52 29.78 -18.69 -13.19
C TRP A 52 28.42 -18.36 -13.79
N TRP A 53 28.40 -17.47 -14.79
CA TRP A 53 27.27 -17.34 -15.70
C TRP A 53 27.50 -18.22 -16.94
N VAL A 54 26.88 -19.41 -16.94
CA VAL A 54 26.98 -20.41 -18.01
C VAL A 54 25.95 -20.17 -19.10
N ILE A 55 26.38 -20.31 -20.36
CA ILE A 55 25.58 -20.05 -21.56
C ILE A 55 25.61 -21.33 -22.44
N ASP A 56 24.55 -21.54 -23.21
CA ASP A 56 24.41 -22.66 -24.14
C ASP A 56 24.32 -24.05 -23.49
N THR A 57 23.77 -24.10 -22.28
CA THR A 57 23.49 -25.36 -21.55
C THR A 57 22.59 -26.33 -22.32
N HIS A 58 21.84 -25.87 -23.32
CA HIS A 58 21.04 -26.70 -24.23
C HIS A 58 21.89 -27.43 -25.30
N ILE A 59 23.14 -27.01 -25.51
CA ILE A 59 24.08 -27.60 -26.49
C ILE A 59 25.12 -28.47 -25.78
N THR A 60 25.67 -27.98 -24.66
CA THR A 60 26.87 -28.53 -24.03
C THR A 60 26.66 -29.03 -22.60
N TYR A 61 25.43 -29.46 -22.28
CA TYR A 61 25.02 -29.76 -20.90
C TYR A 61 25.99 -30.61 -20.08
N ASP A 62 26.46 -31.76 -20.60
CA ASP A 62 27.33 -32.66 -19.82
C ASP A 62 28.64 -31.98 -19.43
N ARG A 63 29.23 -31.21 -20.34
CA ARG A 63 30.40 -30.38 -20.06
C ARG A 63 30.09 -29.33 -19.00
N ASP A 64 28.95 -28.66 -19.16
CA ASP A 64 28.56 -27.54 -18.32
C ASP A 64 28.25 -28.00 -16.88
N ARG A 65 27.60 -29.15 -16.72
CA ARG A 65 27.40 -29.83 -15.43
C ARG A 65 28.73 -30.10 -14.74
N ASP A 66 29.66 -30.73 -15.44
CA ASP A 66 30.94 -31.12 -14.85
C ASP A 66 31.76 -29.88 -14.42
N LYS A 67 31.78 -28.83 -15.25
CA LYS A 67 32.46 -27.57 -14.91
C LYS A 67 31.75 -26.83 -13.77
N ALA A 68 30.42 -26.86 -13.70
CA ALA A 68 29.64 -26.17 -12.67
C ALA A 68 29.97 -26.67 -11.25
N THR A 69 30.40 -27.93 -11.09
CA THR A 69 30.85 -28.48 -9.80
C THR A 69 32.03 -27.72 -9.16
N THR A 70 32.77 -26.95 -9.96
CA THR A 70 33.97 -26.24 -9.52
C THR A 70 33.70 -24.82 -9.02
N PHE A 71 32.46 -24.33 -9.14
CA PHE A 71 32.06 -22.97 -8.77
C PHE A 71 31.20 -22.92 -7.51
N ASP A 72 31.25 -21.81 -6.77
CA ASP A 72 30.42 -21.60 -5.57
C ASP A 72 29.00 -21.11 -5.90
N PHE A 73 28.82 -20.42 -7.02
CA PHE A 73 27.54 -19.86 -7.47
C PHE A 73 27.34 -20.07 -8.96
N ILE A 74 26.17 -20.57 -9.37
CA ILE A 74 25.90 -20.93 -10.76
C ILE A 74 24.69 -20.14 -11.29
N PHE A 75 24.86 -19.45 -12.40
CA PHE A 75 23.79 -18.76 -13.10
C PHE A 75 23.69 -19.35 -14.50
N ALA A 76 22.55 -19.90 -14.89
CA ALA A 76 22.36 -20.50 -16.21
C ALA A 76 21.48 -19.61 -17.09
N ALA A 77 21.93 -19.37 -18.33
CA ALA A 77 21.19 -18.54 -19.29
C ALA A 77 19.87 -19.17 -19.73
N GLN A 78 19.86 -20.48 -19.95
CA GLN A 78 18.66 -21.21 -20.32
C GLN A 78 17.93 -21.74 -19.09
N ARG A 79 16.59 -21.63 -19.12
CA ARG A 79 15.71 -22.04 -18.04
C ARG A 79 15.83 -23.53 -17.74
N GLU A 80 15.65 -24.36 -18.76
CA GLU A 80 15.79 -25.82 -18.62
C GLU A 80 17.19 -26.22 -18.14
N GLY A 81 18.23 -25.48 -18.55
CA GLY A 81 19.59 -25.68 -18.06
C GLY A 81 19.71 -25.45 -16.56
N ALA A 82 19.15 -24.37 -16.04
CA ALA A 82 19.10 -24.08 -14.60
C ALA A 82 18.35 -25.18 -13.83
N GLU A 83 17.19 -25.59 -14.34
CA GLU A 83 16.34 -26.62 -13.73
C GLU A 83 17.03 -27.99 -13.70
N ARG A 84 17.72 -28.36 -14.77
CA ARG A 84 18.48 -29.61 -14.84
C ARG A 84 19.70 -29.61 -13.92
N LEU A 85 20.44 -28.49 -13.83
CA LEU A 85 21.57 -28.37 -12.91
C LEU A 85 21.12 -28.50 -11.44
N LEU A 86 19.97 -27.93 -11.08
CA LEU A 86 19.34 -28.13 -9.77
C LEU A 86 18.95 -29.60 -9.55
N ALA A 87 18.36 -30.25 -10.56
CA ALA A 87 17.98 -31.66 -10.48
C ALA A 87 19.19 -32.60 -10.33
N ASP A 88 20.34 -32.23 -10.88
CA ASP A 88 21.62 -32.94 -10.72
C ASP A 88 22.28 -32.67 -9.34
N GLY A 89 21.61 -31.92 -8.45
CA GLY A 89 22.04 -31.69 -7.08
C GLY A 89 23.02 -30.53 -6.90
N LEU A 90 23.21 -29.69 -7.93
CA LEU A 90 24.03 -28.49 -7.83
C LEU A 90 23.23 -27.38 -7.15
N TRP A 91 23.86 -26.73 -6.16
CA TRP A 91 23.27 -25.64 -5.41
C TRP A 91 24.36 -24.70 -4.90
N PRO A 92 24.15 -23.37 -4.95
CA PRO A 92 22.99 -22.65 -5.49
C PRO A 92 23.06 -22.44 -7.01
N VAL A 93 21.90 -22.54 -7.67
CA VAL A 93 21.74 -22.31 -9.12
C VAL A 93 20.57 -21.34 -9.37
N TRP A 94 20.76 -20.36 -10.25
CA TRP A 94 19.72 -19.43 -10.69
C TRP A 94 19.52 -19.49 -12.20
N TRP A 95 18.27 -19.36 -12.65
CA TRP A 95 17.99 -18.99 -14.03
C TRP A 95 18.23 -17.49 -14.21
N LEU A 96 19.18 -17.13 -15.07
CA LEU A 96 19.55 -15.76 -15.37
C LEU A 96 19.63 -15.57 -16.90
N PRO A 97 18.54 -15.16 -17.56
CA PRO A 97 18.48 -15.10 -19.02
C PRO A 97 19.47 -14.09 -19.61
N LEU A 98 19.71 -14.20 -20.91
CA LEU A 98 20.54 -13.22 -21.65
C LEU A 98 19.92 -11.81 -21.60
N ALA A 99 20.62 -10.83 -22.16
CA ALA A 99 20.28 -9.42 -22.03
C ALA A 99 20.82 -8.59 -23.19
N CYS A 100 20.39 -7.33 -23.28
CA CYS A 100 20.93 -6.38 -24.26
C CYS A 100 21.96 -5.42 -23.63
N ASN A 101 22.83 -4.87 -24.49
CA ASN A 101 23.57 -3.65 -24.19
C ASN A 101 22.83 -2.47 -24.85
N PRO A 102 22.21 -1.56 -24.09
CA PRO A 102 21.42 -0.47 -24.65
C PRO A 102 22.21 0.49 -25.54
N GLU A 103 23.51 0.64 -25.35
CA GLU A 103 24.34 1.53 -26.17
C GLU A 103 24.62 0.94 -27.56
N VAL A 104 24.87 -0.36 -27.60
CA VAL A 104 25.18 -1.09 -28.83
C VAL A 104 23.89 -1.44 -29.60
N HIS A 105 22.85 -1.90 -28.90
CA HIS A 105 21.61 -2.41 -29.49
C HIS A 105 20.50 -1.35 -29.56
N ARG A 106 20.84 -0.06 -29.48
CA ARG A 106 19.87 1.04 -29.55
C ARG A 106 19.18 1.11 -30.92
N ARG A 107 17.97 1.66 -30.92
CA ARG A 107 17.32 2.14 -32.16
C ARG A 107 18.18 3.24 -32.79
N LEU A 108 18.53 3.06 -34.05
CA LEU A 108 19.23 4.07 -34.85
C LEU A 108 18.22 4.84 -35.72
N GLU A 109 18.48 6.12 -35.95
CA GLU A 109 17.68 6.95 -36.85
C GLU A 109 18.03 6.64 -38.31
N VAL A 110 17.46 5.55 -38.83
CA VAL A 110 17.61 5.11 -40.22
C VAL A 110 16.23 4.80 -40.82
N PRO A 111 16.02 4.97 -42.14
CA PRO A 111 14.76 4.60 -42.78
C PRO A 111 14.45 3.11 -42.58
N GLN A 112 13.21 2.78 -42.23
CA GLN A 112 12.73 1.39 -42.18
C GLN A 112 12.39 0.88 -43.58
N ASP A 113 13.44 0.56 -44.35
CA ASP A 113 13.36 0.14 -45.74
C ASP A 113 13.38 -1.38 -45.94
N LEU A 114 13.51 -2.19 -44.89
CA LEU A 114 13.41 -3.65 -44.93
C LEU A 114 12.07 -4.11 -44.36
N ASP A 115 11.41 -5.05 -45.03
CA ASP A 115 10.18 -5.64 -44.50
C ASP A 115 10.50 -6.64 -43.38
N VAL A 116 11.48 -7.53 -43.61
CA VAL A 116 11.91 -8.55 -42.63
C VAL A 116 13.43 -8.56 -42.48
N ALA A 117 13.94 -8.68 -41.27
CA ALA A 117 15.35 -8.97 -41.02
C ALA A 117 15.55 -10.18 -40.11
N PHE A 118 16.49 -11.04 -40.46
CA PHE A 118 17.05 -12.10 -39.63
C PHE A 118 18.55 -11.89 -39.50
N VAL A 119 19.05 -11.82 -38.26
CA VAL A 119 20.48 -11.75 -37.97
C VAL A 119 20.91 -12.98 -37.19
N GLY A 120 21.77 -13.79 -37.79
CA GLY A 120 22.31 -14.99 -37.17
C GLY A 120 22.78 -16.03 -38.19
N ASN A 121 23.30 -17.14 -37.66
CA ASN A 121 23.76 -18.25 -38.50
C ASN A 121 22.55 -19.07 -39.01
N PRO A 122 22.42 -19.29 -40.33
CA PRO A 122 21.41 -20.20 -40.89
C PRO A 122 21.53 -21.62 -40.32
N GLY A 123 22.75 -22.08 -40.04
CA GLY A 123 23.16 -23.15 -39.12
C GLY A 123 22.58 -24.57 -39.26
N SER A 124 21.28 -24.72 -39.49
CA SER A 124 20.57 -26.00 -39.59
C SER A 124 19.73 -26.05 -40.88
N PRO A 125 19.56 -27.22 -41.51
CA PRO A 125 18.75 -27.36 -42.73
C PRO A 125 17.31 -26.84 -42.57
N GLU A 126 16.72 -27.03 -41.39
CA GLU A 126 15.36 -26.57 -41.08
C GLU A 126 15.27 -25.04 -41.03
N ARG A 127 16.20 -24.39 -40.32
CA ARG A 127 16.25 -22.92 -40.27
C ARG A 127 16.57 -22.33 -41.64
N GLN A 128 17.48 -22.94 -42.40
CA GLN A 128 17.79 -22.49 -43.75
C GLN A 128 16.55 -22.57 -44.66
N ARG A 129 15.81 -23.68 -44.66
CA ARG A 129 14.53 -23.81 -45.38
C ARG A 129 13.55 -22.70 -44.99
N LEU A 130 13.39 -22.44 -43.69
CA LEU A 130 12.47 -21.42 -43.19
C LEU A 130 12.85 -20.01 -43.66
N LEU A 131 14.15 -19.69 -43.63
CA LEU A 131 14.67 -18.40 -44.07
C LEU A 131 14.51 -18.21 -45.58
N GLU A 132 14.75 -19.26 -46.38
CA GLU A 132 14.49 -19.26 -47.83
C GLU A 132 12.99 -19.07 -48.13
N LEU A 133 12.11 -19.70 -47.34
CA LEU A 133 10.66 -19.53 -47.46
C LEU A 133 10.22 -18.10 -47.16
N VAL A 134 10.73 -17.49 -46.09
CA VAL A 134 10.46 -16.09 -45.73
C VAL A 134 10.99 -15.14 -46.80
N GLN A 135 12.19 -15.37 -47.33
CA GLN A 135 12.77 -14.54 -48.38
C GLN A 135 11.98 -14.61 -49.69
N ALA A 136 11.44 -15.78 -50.04
CA ALA A 136 10.62 -15.95 -51.22
C ALA A 136 9.29 -15.16 -51.14
N HIS A 137 8.70 -15.06 -49.95
CA HIS A 137 7.45 -14.30 -49.72
C HIS A 137 7.69 -12.81 -49.50
N PHE A 138 8.82 -12.45 -48.87
CA PHE A 138 9.19 -11.08 -48.54
C PHE A 138 10.57 -10.77 -49.14
N PRO A 139 10.65 -10.45 -50.44
CA PRO A 139 11.92 -10.30 -51.16
C PRO A 139 12.75 -9.11 -50.68
N ASN A 140 12.11 -8.13 -50.03
CA ASN A 140 12.76 -7.00 -49.40
C ASN A 140 13.17 -7.35 -47.95
N SER A 141 14.07 -8.32 -47.81
CA SER A 141 14.52 -8.84 -46.53
C SER A 141 16.04 -8.93 -46.41
N PHE A 142 16.53 -8.85 -45.17
CA PHE A 142 17.92 -9.14 -44.82
C PHE A 142 18.02 -10.49 -44.11
N ILE A 143 18.87 -11.39 -44.60
CA ILE A 143 19.17 -12.67 -43.96
C ILE A 143 20.69 -12.86 -43.97
N GLY A 144 21.30 -12.83 -42.80
CA GLY A 144 22.75 -13.00 -42.70
C GLY A 144 23.30 -12.74 -41.31
N ASN A 145 24.62 -12.62 -41.23
CA ASN A 145 25.32 -12.25 -40.00
C ASN A 145 25.56 -10.74 -39.98
N ALA A 146 25.35 -10.13 -38.83
CA ALA A 146 25.70 -8.74 -38.52
C ALA A 146 26.07 -8.67 -37.04
N TYR A 147 26.99 -7.77 -36.68
CA TYR A 147 27.53 -7.66 -35.31
C TYR A 147 27.56 -6.21 -34.86
N GLY A 148 27.47 -5.98 -33.54
CA GLY A 148 27.58 -4.65 -32.94
C GLY A 148 26.62 -3.62 -33.57
N GLU A 149 27.15 -2.47 -33.97
CA GLU A 149 26.34 -1.39 -34.54
C GLU A 149 25.72 -1.76 -35.90
N GLU A 150 26.36 -2.61 -36.70
CA GLU A 150 25.80 -3.08 -37.98
C GLU A 150 24.51 -3.88 -37.74
N MET A 151 24.49 -4.73 -36.72
CA MET A 151 23.28 -5.46 -36.33
C MET A 151 22.17 -4.50 -35.89
N ALA A 152 22.49 -3.52 -35.02
CA ALA A 152 21.51 -2.52 -34.59
C ALA A 152 20.95 -1.72 -35.78
N ARG A 153 21.79 -1.44 -36.79
CA ARG A 153 21.39 -0.80 -38.04
C ARG A 153 20.48 -1.68 -38.88
N VAL A 154 20.80 -2.96 -39.03
CA VAL A 154 19.93 -3.93 -39.74
C VAL A 154 18.57 -4.03 -39.07
N TYR A 155 18.52 -4.19 -37.75
CA TYR A 155 17.24 -4.26 -37.05
C TYR A 155 16.46 -2.95 -37.10
N SER A 156 17.12 -1.80 -36.96
CA SER A 156 16.46 -0.47 -37.05
C SER A 156 15.91 -0.17 -38.44
N ARG A 157 16.44 -0.80 -39.49
CA ARG A 157 15.91 -0.74 -40.87
C ARG A 157 14.73 -1.68 -41.11
N ALA A 158 14.55 -2.70 -40.27
CA ALA A 158 13.51 -3.70 -40.44
C ALA A 158 12.19 -3.26 -39.80
N LYS A 159 11.07 -3.52 -40.47
CA LYS A 159 9.73 -3.42 -39.87
C LYS A 159 9.49 -4.60 -38.92
N VAL A 160 9.86 -5.80 -39.36
CA VAL A 160 9.77 -7.05 -38.59
C VAL A 160 11.16 -7.68 -38.47
N VAL A 161 11.55 -8.04 -37.25
CA VAL A 161 12.73 -8.85 -36.97
C VAL A 161 12.28 -10.27 -36.66
N LEU A 162 12.84 -11.24 -37.39
CA LEU A 162 12.58 -12.66 -37.21
C LEU A 162 13.65 -13.28 -36.29
N ASN A 163 13.21 -14.05 -35.29
CA ASN A 163 14.07 -14.93 -34.50
C ASN A 163 13.57 -16.38 -34.54
N ARG A 164 14.46 -17.32 -34.81
CA ARG A 164 14.24 -18.76 -34.63
C ARG A 164 15.30 -19.26 -33.65
N SER A 165 14.90 -19.77 -32.48
CA SER A 165 15.85 -20.30 -31.49
C SER A 165 16.44 -21.65 -31.90
N ILE A 166 17.59 -22.00 -31.31
CA ILE A 166 18.17 -23.35 -31.38
C ILE A 166 17.78 -24.03 -30.06
N GLY A 167 17.38 -25.30 -30.05
CA GLY A 167 17.15 -26.00 -28.77
C GLY A 167 15.99 -25.45 -27.92
N ARG A 168 15.05 -24.71 -28.54
CA ARG A 168 13.84 -24.16 -27.89
C ARG A 168 14.14 -23.30 -26.66
N ASP A 169 15.10 -22.37 -26.72
CA ASP A 169 15.40 -21.45 -25.62
C ASP A 169 15.28 -19.96 -26.00
N VAL A 170 15.19 -19.08 -24.98
CA VAL A 170 15.25 -17.61 -25.15
C VAL A 170 16.71 -17.16 -25.34
N ASN A 171 17.13 -17.04 -26.59
CA ASN A 171 18.49 -16.63 -26.95
C ASN A 171 18.70 -15.09 -26.93
N MET A 172 19.94 -14.65 -27.18
CA MET A 172 20.30 -13.22 -27.19
C MET A 172 19.52 -12.37 -28.21
N ARG A 173 19.11 -12.95 -29.35
CA ARG A 173 18.44 -12.21 -30.44
C ARG A 173 17.11 -11.62 -30.00
N VAL A 174 16.43 -12.24 -29.04
CA VAL A 174 15.21 -11.70 -28.43
C VAL A 174 15.47 -10.33 -27.82
N PHE A 175 16.49 -10.24 -26.96
CA PHE A 175 16.81 -9.00 -26.24
C PHE A 175 17.38 -7.92 -27.17
N GLU A 176 18.23 -8.31 -28.13
CA GLU A 176 18.86 -7.39 -29.09
C GLU A 176 17.84 -6.78 -30.05
N ALA A 177 16.93 -7.60 -30.58
CA ALA A 177 15.89 -7.14 -31.49
C ALA A 177 14.92 -6.18 -30.79
N LEU A 178 14.43 -6.54 -29.60
CA LEU A 178 13.53 -5.68 -28.82
C LEU A 178 14.20 -4.35 -28.47
N ALA A 179 15.49 -4.35 -28.11
CA ALA A 179 16.21 -3.11 -27.75
C ALA A 179 16.33 -2.12 -28.93
N SER A 180 16.41 -2.66 -30.16
CA SER A 180 16.47 -1.88 -31.39
C SER A 180 15.15 -1.22 -31.78
N GLY A 181 14.04 -1.64 -31.15
CA GLY A 181 12.72 -1.02 -31.31
C GLY A 181 11.94 -1.43 -32.56
N SER A 182 12.28 -2.55 -33.18
CA SER A 182 11.52 -3.18 -34.26
C SER A 182 10.69 -4.35 -33.73
N LEU A 183 9.56 -4.69 -34.38
CA LEU A 183 8.72 -5.79 -33.93
C LEU A 183 9.48 -7.11 -34.03
N LEU A 184 9.60 -7.82 -32.92
CA LEU A 184 10.14 -9.18 -32.91
C LEU A 184 9.04 -10.21 -33.13
N ILE A 185 9.22 -11.07 -34.14
CA ILE A 185 8.47 -12.32 -34.30
C ILE A 185 9.39 -13.49 -34.00
N THR A 186 9.02 -14.36 -33.06
CA THR A 186 9.82 -15.53 -32.68
C THR A 186 9.01 -16.81 -32.55
N ASN A 187 9.63 -17.99 -32.65
CA ASN A 187 8.89 -19.23 -32.44
C ASN A 187 8.36 -19.30 -31.00
N ASP A 188 7.22 -19.96 -30.78
CA ASP A 188 6.64 -20.10 -29.45
C ASP A 188 7.62 -20.81 -28.50
N LEU A 189 7.99 -20.08 -27.45
CA LEU A 189 8.92 -20.48 -26.39
C LEU A 189 8.27 -20.32 -25.00
N SER A 190 6.95 -20.31 -24.94
CA SER A 190 6.17 -20.08 -23.70
C SER A 190 6.52 -21.06 -22.58
N ASP A 191 6.89 -22.30 -22.91
CA ASP A 191 7.32 -23.33 -21.98
C ASP A 191 8.80 -23.24 -21.57
N SER A 192 9.60 -22.41 -22.25
CA SER A 192 11.05 -22.31 -22.07
C SER A 192 11.51 -20.89 -21.71
N GLY A 193 10.74 -20.23 -20.83
CA GLY A 193 11.12 -18.96 -20.23
C GLY A 193 10.63 -17.71 -20.97
N GLN A 194 10.04 -17.83 -22.15
CA GLN A 194 9.54 -16.65 -22.86
C GLN A 194 8.34 -16.02 -22.13
N ALA A 195 7.37 -16.82 -21.69
CA ALA A 195 6.16 -16.31 -21.04
C ALA A 195 6.43 -15.60 -19.72
N ASP A 196 7.53 -15.90 -19.04
CA ASP A 196 7.96 -15.24 -17.81
C ASP A 196 8.63 -13.87 -18.07
N LEU A 197 9.13 -13.65 -19.29
CA LEU A 197 9.88 -12.44 -19.67
C LEU A 197 9.07 -11.50 -20.55
N PHE A 198 8.31 -12.04 -21.50
CA PHE A 198 7.62 -11.28 -22.55
C PHE A 198 6.30 -11.95 -22.93
N GLN A 199 5.23 -11.16 -22.97
CA GLN A 199 3.91 -11.61 -23.35
C GLN A 199 3.69 -11.51 -24.87
N ASP A 200 3.15 -12.59 -25.46
CA ASP A 200 2.76 -12.65 -26.87
C ASP A 200 1.66 -11.64 -27.21
N GLY A 201 1.79 -10.96 -28.35
CA GLY A 201 0.90 -9.89 -28.79
C GLY A 201 1.03 -8.57 -28.02
N GLN A 202 1.94 -8.50 -27.03
CA GLN A 202 2.19 -7.28 -26.25
C GLN A 202 3.63 -6.80 -26.33
N ASN A 203 4.60 -7.67 -26.04
CA ASN A 203 6.03 -7.32 -26.09
C ASN A 203 6.70 -7.82 -27.37
N LEU A 204 6.28 -8.99 -27.83
CA LEU A 204 6.74 -9.67 -29.04
C LEU A 204 5.58 -10.47 -29.62
N VAL A 205 5.77 -11.07 -30.78
CA VAL A 205 4.79 -11.95 -31.41
C VAL A 205 5.38 -13.34 -31.58
N THR A 206 4.60 -14.37 -31.28
CA THR A 206 5.03 -15.76 -31.43
C THR A 206 4.49 -16.44 -32.68
N TYR A 207 5.06 -17.57 -33.10
CA TYR A 207 4.49 -18.46 -34.12
C TYR A 207 4.80 -19.94 -33.85
N ARG A 208 3.95 -20.85 -34.32
CA ARG A 208 4.11 -22.30 -34.15
C ARG A 208 4.34 -23.03 -35.46
N THR A 209 3.81 -22.52 -36.57
CA THR A 209 3.96 -23.12 -37.90
C THR A 209 4.51 -22.12 -38.92
N ASP A 210 5.00 -22.64 -40.05
CA ASP A 210 5.48 -21.82 -41.17
C ASP A 210 4.35 -20.92 -41.73
N ASP A 211 3.14 -21.46 -41.88
CA ASP A 211 1.99 -20.72 -42.39
C ASP A 211 1.60 -19.57 -41.45
N GLU A 212 1.54 -19.85 -40.14
CA GLU A 212 1.26 -18.83 -39.11
C GLU A 212 2.33 -17.73 -39.11
N LEU A 213 3.60 -18.09 -39.31
CA LEU A 213 4.68 -17.11 -39.43
C LEU A 213 4.45 -16.17 -40.62
N LEU A 214 4.17 -16.73 -41.80
CA LEU A 214 3.95 -15.94 -43.02
C LEU A 214 2.72 -15.04 -42.89
N GLU A 215 1.62 -15.56 -42.33
CA GLU A 215 0.40 -14.80 -42.05
C GLU A 215 0.66 -13.64 -41.09
N LYS A 216 1.39 -13.89 -39.99
CA LYS A 216 1.72 -12.85 -39.01
C LYS A 216 2.66 -11.80 -39.57
N ILE A 217 3.68 -12.18 -40.34
CA ILE A 217 4.54 -11.19 -41.02
C ILE A 217 3.69 -10.32 -41.95
N ALA A 218 2.87 -10.92 -42.82
CA ALA A 218 2.03 -10.17 -43.75
C ALA A 218 1.04 -9.25 -43.02
N TYR A 219 0.43 -9.73 -41.94
CA TYR A 219 -0.46 -8.96 -41.09
C TYR A 219 0.26 -7.74 -40.51
N TYR A 220 1.37 -7.92 -39.80
CA TYR A 220 2.06 -6.80 -39.15
C TYR A 220 2.73 -5.85 -40.13
N LEU A 221 3.07 -6.27 -41.35
CA LEU A 221 3.49 -5.36 -42.42
C LEU A 221 2.36 -4.44 -42.91
N ALA A 222 1.09 -4.88 -42.79
CA ALA A 222 -0.09 -4.09 -43.16
C ALA A 222 -0.66 -3.25 -41.98
N HIS A 223 -0.26 -3.54 -40.73
CA HIS A 223 -0.81 -2.92 -39.52
C HIS A 223 0.27 -2.13 -38.75
N ASP A 224 0.70 -1.00 -39.32
CA ASP A 224 1.81 -0.18 -38.79
C ASP A 224 1.62 0.22 -37.32
N GLY A 225 0.44 0.73 -36.96
CA GLY A 225 0.19 1.21 -35.59
C GLY A 225 0.25 0.12 -34.53
N GLU A 226 -0.29 -1.07 -34.83
CA GLU A 226 -0.23 -2.21 -33.92
C GLU A 226 1.19 -2.76 -33.81
N ARG A 227 1.87 -2.92 -34.96
CA ARG A 227 3.28 -3.34 -35.02
C ARG A 227 4.18 -2.43 -34.19
N GLU A 228 4.04 -1.12 -34.35
CA GLU A 228 4.84 -0.12 -33.64
C GLU A 228 4.51 -0.08 -32.15
N ALA A 229 3.25 -0.28 -31.75
CA ALA A 229 2.85 -0.37 -30.35
C ALA A 229 3.48 -1.57 -29.64
N ILE A 230 3.47 -2.74 -30.27
CA ILE A 230 4.09 -3.96 -29.72
C ILE A 230 5.63 -3.77 -29.66
N ALA A 231 6.24 -3.27 -30.73
CA ALA A 231 7.68 -3.00 -30.76
C ALA A 231 8.12 -2.00 -29.68
N HIS A 232 7.32 -0.95 -29.44
CA HIS A 232 7.55 0.01 -28.37
C HIS A 232 7.48 -0.65 -26.99
N THR A 233 6.41 -1.42 -26.74
CA THR A 233 6.18 -2.08 -25.45
C THR A 233 7.26 -3.12 -25.16
N GLY A 234 7.69 -3.88 -26.17
CA GLY A 234 8.83 -4.81 -26.06
C GLY A 234 10.14 -4.11 -25.77
N ARG A 235 10.39 -2.96 -26.41
CA ARG A 235 11.57 -2.13 -26.15
C ARG A 235 11.58 -1.55 -24.73
N GLU A 236 10.45 -1.06 -24.24
CA GLU A 236 10.36 -0.57 -22.86
C GLU A 236 10.65 -1.68 -21.85
N ALA A 237 10.05 -2.87 -22.04
CA ALA A 237 10.26 -4.01 -21.17
C ALA A 237 11.73 -4.45 -21.13
N VAL A 238 12.40 -4.55 -22.28
CA VAL A 238 13.80 -4.98 -22.33
C VAL A 238 14.75 -3.97 -21.70
N LEU A 239 14.51 -2.66 -21.91
CA LEU A 239 15.36 -1.60 -21.35
C LEU A 239 15.15 -1.45 -19.83
N ALA A 240 13.92 -1.66 -19.35
CA ALA A 240 13.58 -1.57 -17.94
C ALA A 240 14.10 -2.77 -17.11
N HIS A 241 14.21 -3.97 -17.70
CA HIS A 241 14.41 -5.20 -16.90
C HIS A 241 15.48 -6.17 -17.44
N HIS A 242 15.95 -6.02 -18.67
CA HIS A 242 16.74 -7.05 -19.35
C HIS A 242 17.99 -6.50 -20.05
N THR A 243 18.76 -5.70 -19.31
CA THR A 243 20.08 -5.19 -19.73
C THR A 243 21.20 -5.91 -19.00
N TYR A 244 22.42 -5.91 -19.55
CA TYR A 244 23.56 -6.52 -18.86
C TYR A 244 23.85 -5.87 -17.49
N ALA A 245 23.51 -4.58 -17.30
CA ALA A 245 23.56 -3.94 -15.99
C ALA A 245 22.63 -4.61 -14.96
N HIS A 246 21.42 -4.96 -15.37
CA HIS A 246 20.49 -5.71 -14.52
C HIS A 246 21.03 -7.10 -14.17
N ARG A 247 21.65 -7.80 -15.13
CA ARG A 247 22.23 -9.14 -14.90
C ARG A 247 23.41 -9.09 -13.94
N MET A 248 24.32 -8.14 -14.13
CA MET A 248 25.48 -7.99 -13.25
C MET A 248 25.07 -7.62 -11.83
N ARG A 249 24.08 -6.73 -11.68
CA ARG A 249 23.52 -6.39 -10.37
C ARG A 249 22.91 -7.61 -9.69
N PHE A 250 22.08 -8.38 -10.40
CA PHE A 250 21.46 -9.58 -9.86
C PHE A 250 22.49 -10.60 -9.38
N ILE A 251 23.56 -10.84 -10.16
CA ILE A 251 24.65 -11.75 -9.74
C ILE A 251 25.26 -11.27 -8.43
N LEU A 252 25.63 -9.99 -8.33
CA LEU A 252 26.25 -9.44 -7.11
C LEU A 252 25.32 -9.53 -5.90
N GLU A 253 24.04 -9.20 -6.07
CA GLU A 253 23.02 -9.28 -5.01
C GLU A 253 22.78 -10.73 -4.55
N ALA A 254 22.64 -11.67 -5.49
CA ALA A 254 22.43 -13.08 -5.20
C ALA A 254 23.63 -13.70 -4.47
N VAL A 255 24.85 -13.37 -4.90
CA VAL A 255 26.08 -13.80 -4.23
C VAL A 255 26.17 -13.20 -2.82
N SER A 256 25.91 -11.90 -2.66
CA SER A 256 25.94 -11.23 -1.34
C SER A 256 24.93 -11.87 -0.38
N ALA A 257 23.67 -12.00 -0.80
CA ALA A 257 22.60 -12.56 0.02
C ALA A 257 22.87 -14.02 0.42
N GLN A 258 23.40 -14.83 -0.50
CA GLN A 258 23.72 -16.22 -0.21
C GLN A 258 24.98 -16.36 0.66
N THR A 259 25.97 -15.48 0.48
CA THR A 259 27.14 -15.39 1.36
C THR A 259 26.74 -14.98 2.77
N GLU A 260 25.86 -14.00 2.91
CA GLU A 260 25.27 -13.60 4.21
C GLU A 260 24.49 -14.74 4.86
N ARG A 261 23.70 -15.51 4.10
CA ARG A 261 23.03 -16.72 4.61
C ARG A 261 24.01 -17.79 5.09
N GLN A 262 25.02 -18.12 4.29
CA GLN A 262 26.03 -19.12 4.66
C GLN A 262 26.85 -18.68 5.87
N VAL A 263 27.17 -17.38 5.96
CA VAL A 263 27.82 -16.78 7.13
C VAL A 263 26.88 -16.82 8.34
N GLY A 264 25.58 -16.53 8.18
CA GLY A 264 24.57 -16.62 9.24
C GLY A 264 24.32 -18.05 9.73
N GLU A 265 24.32 -19.05 8.86
CA GLU A 265 24.22 -20.48 9.21
C GLU A 265 25.50 -20.98 9.90
N ALA A 266 26.68 -20.59 9.41
CA ALA A 266 27.96 -20.89 10.04
C ALA A 266 28.09 -20.21 11.42
N GLN A 267 27.55 -18.99 11.59
CA GLN A 267 27.52 -18.27 12.86
C GLN A 267 26.50 -18.84 13.85
N ARG A 268 25.34 -19.33 13.39
CA ARG A 268 24.38 -20.10 14.22
C ARG A 268 25.00 -21.40 14.73
N ARG A 269 25.80 -22.09 13.89
CA ARG A 269 26.63 -23.25 14.29
C ARG A 269 27.79 -22.89 15.24
N ALA A 270 28.22 -21.63 15.28
CA ALA A 270 29.33 -21.16 16.11
C ALA A 270 28.90 -20.64 17.51
N ARG A 271 27.62 -20.80 17.91
CA ARG A 271 27.17 -20.43 19.26
C ARG A 271 27.82 -21.35 20.31
N PRO A 272 28.26 -20.81 21.47
CA PRO A 272 28.81 -21.63 22.54
C PRO A 272 27.79 -22.69 22.99
N GLU A 273 28.24 -23.92 23.24
CA GLU A 273 27.41 -25.06 23.68
C GLU A 273 26.43 -24.67 24.81
N ALA A 274 26.89 -23.87 25.78
CA ALA A 274 26.09 -23.35 26.89
C ALA A 274 24.79 -22.62 26.48
N TYR A 275 24.69 -22.06 25.27
CA TYR A 275 23.49 -21.39 24.77
C TYR A 275 22.30 -22.36 24.65
N TYR A 276 22.53 -23.60 24.23
CA TYR A 276 21.45 -24.57 23.96
C TYR A 276 20.98 -25.34 25.21
N HIS A 277 21.63 -25.18 26.36
CA HIS A 277 21.32 -25.91 27.60
C HIS A 277 20.56 -25.10 28.66
N PHE A 278 19.92 -23.99 28.29
CA PHE A 278 19.20 -23.15 29.23
C PHE A 278 17.89 -23.81 29.70
N SER A 279 17.64 -23.84 31.01
CA SER A 279 16.53 -24.62 31.60
C SER A 279 15.21 -23.86 31.79
N ARG A 280 15.18 -22.57 31.45
CA ARG A 280 13.99 -21.67 31.48
C ARG A 280 12.99 -21.92 32.64
N PRO A 281 13.44 -21.86 33.92
CA PRO A 281 12.56 -22.08 35.06
C PRO A 281 11.42 -21.06 35.12
N ASP A 282 11.64 -19.87 34.59
CA ASP A 282 10.68 -18.79 34.41
C ASP A 282 9.48 -19.19 33.52
N LEU A 283 9.72 -19.91 32.41
CA LEU A 283 8.64 -20.45 31.59
C LEU A 283 7.96 -21.66 32.25
N ALA A 284 8.74 -22.52 32.91
CA ALA A 284 8.20 -23.68 33.61
C ALA A 284 7.22 -23.31 34.74
N GLU A 285 7.37 -22.14 35.36
CA GLU A 285 6.45 -21.59 36.37
C GLU A 285 5.10 -21.14 35.82
N LEU A 286 5.00 -20.82 34.52
CA LEU A 286 3.73 -20.40 33.92
C LEU A 286 2.79 -21.57 33.62
N MET A 287 3.28 -22.80 33.76
CA MET A 287 2.58 -24.02 33.36
C MET A 287 2.30 -24.90 34.58
N ALA A 288 1.18 -25.61 34.53
CA ALA A 288 0.88 -26.73 35.40
C ALA A 288 0.97 -28.03 34.58
N PRO A 289 2.16 -28.67 34.47
CA PRO A 289 2.41 -29.72 33.50
C PRO A 289 1.86 -31.10 33.91
N GLU A 290 1.49 -31.32 35.17
CA GLU A 290 1.08 -32.65 35.67
C GLU A 290 -0.06 -33.27 34.81
N GLY A 291 0.21 -34.41 34.19
CA GLY A 291 -0.73 -35.13 33.32
C GLY A 291 -1.01 -34.47 31.96
N LYS A 292 -0.27 -33.41 31.59
CA LYS A 292 -0.49 -32.63 30.36
C LYS A 292 0.43 -33.04 29.22
N ARG A 293 0.02 -32.72 27.98
CA ARG A 293 0.81 -32.90 26.75
C ARG A 293 1.34 -31.57 26.27
N LEU A 294 2.64 -31.49 26.00
CA LEU A 294 3.33 -30.24 25.69
C LEU A 294 4.15 -30.36 24.41
N LEU A 295 4.13 -29.30 23.60
CA LEU A 295 4.99 -29.12 22.43
C LEU A 295 5.97 -27.98 22.70
N ASP A 296 7.27 -28.25 22.63
CA ASP A 296 8.35 -27.27 22.78
C ASP A 296 8.96 -26.93 21.42
N VAL A 297 8.69 -25.72 20.91
CA VAL A 297 9.10 -25.31 19.56
C VAL A 297 10.37 -24.45 19.64
N GLY A 298 11.43 -24.91 18.97
CA GLY A 298 12.79 -24.42 19.24
C GLY A 298 13.32 -24.99 20.55
N CYS A 299 13.13 -26.30 20.79
CA CYS A 299 13.36 -26.91 22.09
C CYS A 299 14.84 -26.92 22.54
N ALA A 300 15.77 -26.49 21.67
CA ALA A 300 17.21 -26.53 21.89
C ALA A 300 17.62 -27.93 22.37
N ALA A 301 18.50 -28.05 23.37
CA ALA A 301 18.91 -29.34 23.90
C ALA A 301 17.79 -30.04 24.75
N GLY A 302 16.60 -29.46 24.90
CA GLY A 302 15.46 -30.10 25.59
C GLY A 302 15.50 -30.00 27.12
N ARG A 303 16.18 -28.99 27.69
CA ARG A 303 16.33 -28.82 29.14
C ARG A 303 15.05 -28.34 29.84
N LEU A 304 14.29 -27.47 29.19
CA LEU A 304 12.96 -27.06 29.65
C LEU A 304 12.01 -28.25 29.68
N GLY A 305 11.93 -29.00 28.58
CA GLY A 305 11.10 -30.20 28.52
C GLY A 305 11.47 -31.29 29.54
N GLU A 306 12.77 -31.48 29.82
CA GLU A 306 13.23 -32.38 30.90
C GLU A 306 12.70 -31.96 32.28
N GLU A 307 12.68 -30.66 32.58
CA GLU A 307 12.11 -30.11 33.82
C GLU A 307 10.59 -30.32 33.86
N LEU A 308 9.88 -30.08 32.75
CA LEU A 308 8.43 -30.26 32.66
C LEU A 308 8.03 -31.73 32.86
N LYS A 309 8.82 -32.68 32.34
CA LYS A 309 8.68 -34.12 32.62
C LYS A 309 8.91 -34.44 34.09
N ARG A 310 9.93 -33.85 34.73
CA ARG A 310 10.16 -34.00 36.19
C ARG A 310 8.99 -33.46 37.03
N ARG A 311 8.23 -32.49 36.53
CA ARG A 311 7.00 -31.95 37.14
C ARG A 311 5.73 -32.74 36.77
N GLY A 312 5.86 -33.90 36.13
CA GLY A 312 4.74 -34.83 35.89
C GLY A 312 4.04 -34.68 34.54
N ALA A 313 4.65 -34.01 33.53
CA ALA A 313 4.12 -34.02 32.17
C ALA A 313 3.88 -35.44 31.65
N ALA A 314 2.72 -35.66 31.03
CA ALA A 314 2.39 -36.94 30.42
C ALA A 314 3.18 -37.17 29.11
N GLU A 315 3.42 -36.09 28.37
CA GLU A 315 4.18 -36.09 27.12
C GLU A 315 4.82 -34.72 26.90
N VAL A 316 6.10 -34.70 26.52
CA VAL A 316 6.78 -33.51 26.00
C VAL A 316 7.50 -33.86 24.71
N VAL A 317 7.09 -33.24 23.61
CA VAL A 317 7.71 -33.39 22.29
C VAL A 317 8.30 -32.07 21.82
N GLY A 318 9.31 -32.12 20.96
CA GLY A 318 10.05 -30.94 20.51
C GLY A 318 10.10 -30.76 18.99
N VAL A 319 10.28 -29.52 18.55
CA VAL A 319 10.73 -29.18 17.18
C VAL A 319 12.05 -28.42 17.30
N GLU A 320 13.08 -28.85 16.57
CA GLU A 320 14.38 -28.19 16.57
C GLU A 320 14.95 -28.15 15.14
N LEU A 321 15.47 -26.99 14.74
CA LEU A 321 16.00 -26.77 13.40
C LEU A 321 17.38 -27.42 13.22
N ILE A 322 18.21 -27.40 14.26
CA ILE A 322 19.61 -27.84 14.20
C ILE A 322 19.71 -29.35 14.51
N PRO A 323 20.11 -30.21 13.55
CA PRO A 323 20.13 -31.66 13.74
C PRO A 323 20.97 -32.16 14.92
N GLU A 324 22.12 -31.52 15.17
CA GLU A 324 23.04 -31.88 16.25
C GLU A 324 22.42 -31.61 17.62
N VAL A 325 21.80 -30.44 17.79
CA VAL A 325 21.11 -30.02 19.02
C VAL A 325 19.86 -30.89 19.25
N ALA A 326 19.10 -31.16 18.19
CA ALA A 326 17.93 -32.02 18.25
C ALA A 326 18.27 -33.45 18.67
N THR A 327 19.45 -33.95 18.29
CA THR A 327 19.93 -35.28 18.69
C THR A 327 20.11 -35.38 20.20
N GLU A 328 20.59 -34.33 20.85
CA GLU A 328 20.69 -34.28 22.30
C GLU A 328 19.31 -34.21 22.97
N ALA A 329 18.40 -33.39 22.42
CA ALA A 329 17.03 -33.27 22.92
C ALA A 329 16.26 -34.59 22.87
N LYS A 330 16.52 -35.45 21.88
CA LYS A 330 15.95 -36.81 21.81
C LYS A 330 16.30 -37.68 23.01
N GLY A 331 17.39 -37.39 23.73
CA GLY A 331 17.75 -38.08 24.97
C GLY A 331 16.90 -37.65 26.18
N ARG A 332 16.13 -36.56 26.07
CA ARG A 332 15.37 -35.94 27.18
C ARG A 332 13.86 -35.94 26.93
N LEU A 333 13.45 -35.66 25.70
CA LEU A 333 12.05 -35.52 25.29
C LEU A 333 11.48 -36.84 24.75
N ASP A 334 10.15 -36.95 24.68
CA ASP A 334 9.47 -38.17 24.19
C ASP A 334 9.63 -38.35 22.68
N SER A 335 9.66 -37.24 21.94
CA SER A 335 10.07 -37.22 20.53
C SER A 335 10.56 -35.83 20.13
N VAL A 336 11.41 -35.75 19.09
CA VAL A 336 11.90 -34.48 18.53
C VAL A 336 11.86 -34.54 17.00
N LEU A 337 11.14 -33.60 16.40
CA LEU A 337 11.13 -33.36 14.97
C LEU A 337 12.28 -32.43 14.59
N VAL A 338 13.16 -32.89 13.71
CA VAL A 338 14.25 -32.07 13.16
C VAL A 338 13.74 -31.35 11.93
N ALA A 339 13.33 -30.09 12.06
CA ALA A 339 12.70 -29.36 10.97
C ALA A 339 12.69 -27.84 11.18
N ASP A 340 12.58 -27.10 10.07
CA ASP A 340 12.21 -25.68 10.08
C ASP A 340 10.70 -25.55 10.33
N VAL A 341 10.34 -24.97 11.49
CA VAL A 341 8.94 -24.79 11.86
C VAL A 341 8.19 -23.83 10.95
N GLU A 342 8.84 -22.97 10.16
CA GLU A 342 8.12 -22.12 9.20
C GLU A 342 7.57 -22.94 8.04
N THR A 343 8.35 -23.90 7.54
CA THR A 343 8.06 -24.62 6.29
C THR A 343 7.53 -26.04 6.50
N ALA A 344 7.85 -26.69 7.62
CA ALA A 344 7.48 -28.07 7.85
C ALA A 344 5.99 -28.26 8.18
N GLU A 345 5.46 -29.40 7.75
CA GLU A 345 4.20 -29.93 8.24
C GLU A 345 4.41 -30.61 9.59
N LEU A 346 3.51 -30.36 10.54
CA LEU A 346 3.60 -30.90 11.89
C LEU A 346 2.86 -32.24 11.94
N PRO A 347 3.52 -33.34 12.36
CA PRO A 347 2.96 -34.69 12.26
C PRO A 347 1.90 -35.01 13.31
N TRP A 348 1.61 -34.08 14.23
CA TRP A 348 0.70 -34.28 15.34
C TRP A 348 -0.76 -33.94 14.95
N PRO A 349 -1.77 -34.60 15.53
CA PRO A 349 -3.17 -34.28 15.27
C PRO A 349 -3.55 -32.85 15.70
N GLU A 350 -4.68 -32.36 15.19
CA GLU A 350 -5.36 -31.18 15.75
C GLU A 350 -5.84 -31.46 17.19
N ASP A 351 -6.00 -30.41 18.00
CA ASP A 351 -6.46 -30.49 19.41
C ASP A 351 -5.66 -31.47 20.31
N HIS A 352 -4.38 -31.67 20.06
CA HIS A 352 -3.56 -32.66 20.77
C HIS A 352 -2.89 -32.13 22.04
N PHE A 353 -2.39 -30.89 22.02
CA PHE A 353 -1.55 -30.33 23.08
C PHE A 353 -2.34 -29.46 24.07
N ASP A 354 -2.00 -29.57 25.35
CA ASP A 354 -2.47 -28.66 26.40
C ASP A 354 -1.62 -27.39 26.44
N TYR A 355 -0.32 -27.49 26.14
CA TYR A 355 0.59 -26.36 26.03
C TYR A 355 1.42 -26.41 24.75
N VAL A 356 1.57 -25.27 24.10
CA VAL A 356 2.58 -25.06 23.04
C VAL A 356 3.54 -23.96 23.49
N ILE A 357 4.84 -24.22 23.47
CA ILE A 357 5.88 -23.36 24.03
C ILE A 357 6.71 -22.76 22.89
N CYS A 358 6.94 -21.45 22.95
CA CYS A 358 7.80 -20.67 22.07
C CYS A 358 8.75 -19.82 22.91
N GLY A 359 9.74 -20.45 23.55
CA GLY A 359 10.65 -19.83 24.50
C GLY A 359 11.93 -19.31 23.84
N ASP A 360 11.86 -18.14 23.21
CA ASP A 360 12.94 -17.49 22.41
C ASP A 360 13.00 -17.95 20.94
N LEU A 361 11.82 -18.03 20.31
CA LEU A 361 11.67 -18.46 18.92
C LEU A 361 11.12 -17.37 18.01
N LEU A 362 10.06 -16.68 18.44
CA LEU A 362 9.19 -15.88 17.56
C LEU A 362 9.93 -14.69 16.92
N GLU A 363 10.91 -14.13 17.61
CA GLU A 363 11.79 -13.06 17.17
C GLU A 363 12.77 -13.47 16.06
N HIS A 364 13.01 -14.77 15.90
CA HIS A 364 13.87 -15.34 14.86
C HIS A 364 13.11 -15.73 13.58
N LEU A 365 11.77 -15.64 13.57
CA LEU A 365 10.93 -16.06 12.46
C LEU A 365 10.71 -14.94 11.44
N ARG A 366 10.51 -15.31 10.17
CA ARG A 366 10.11 -14.36 9.11
C ARG A 366 8.63 -13.99 9.29
N ASP A 367 7.77 -14.98 9.54
CA ASP A 367 6.34 -14.75 9.80
C ASP A 367 5.89 -15.46 11.08
N PRO A 368 6.12 -14.85 12.26
CA PRO A 368 5.71 -15.44 13.53
C PRO A 368 4.18 -15.59 13.66
N ALA A 369 3.39 -14.76 12.99
CA ALA A 369 1.92 -14.85 13.05
C ALA A 369 1.41 -16.09 12.31
N ALA A 370 1.99 -16.40 11.13
CA ALA A 370 1.69 -17.63 10.42
C ALA A 370 2.07 -18.89 11.21
N VAL A 371 3.23 -18.88 11.85
CA VAL A 371 3.65 -20.00 12.71
C VAL A 371 2.73 -20.17 13.91
N LEU A 372 2.37 -19.09 14.61
CA LEU A 372 1.41 -19.15 15.71
C LEU A 372 0.04 -19.70 15.26
N ARG A 373 -0.48 -19.30 14.09
CA ARG A 373 -1.72 -19.87 13.53
C ARG A 373 -1.60 -21.36 13.24
N LYS A 374 -0.45 -21.80 12.71
CA LYS A 374 -0.17 -23.22 12.46
C LYS A 374 -0.15 -24.01 13.77
N LEU A 375 0.60 -23.52 14.76
CA LEU A 375 0.73 -24.13 16.07
C LEU A 375 -0.60 -24.19 16.83
N ALA A 376 -1.42 -23.13 16.73
CA ALA A 376 -2.71 -23.05 17.38
C ALA A 376 -3.67 -24.17 16.97
N ARG A 377 -3.58 -24.71 15.75
CA ARG A 377 -4.44 -25.84 15.29
C ARG A 377 -4.22 -27.13 16.08
N HIS A 378 -3.02 -27.31 16.64
CA HIS A 378 -2.68 -28.47 17.44
C HIS A 378 -2.96 -28.26 18.94
N LEU A 379 -3.40 -27.06 19.32
CA LEU A 379 -3.74 -26.70 20.68
C LEU A 379 -5.20 -27.07 20.97
N LYS A 380 -5.46 -27.72 22.11
CA LYS A 380 -6.81 -27.99 22.58
C LYS A 380 -7.62 -26.69 22.74
N PRO A 381 -8.97 -26.76 22.76
CA PRO A 381 -9.82 -25.57 22.98
C PRO A 381 -9.49 -24.78 24.26
N GLU A 382 -9.11 -25.46 25.34
CA GLU A 382 -8.69 -24.86 26.62
C GLU A 382 -7.16 -24.85 26.79
N GLY A 383 -6.41 -25.18 25.73
CA GLY A 383 -4.96 -25.18 25.75
C GLY A 383 -4.36 -23.78 25.67
N GLU A 384 -3.11 -23.65 26.07
CA GLU A 384 -2.40 -22.38 26.12
C GLU A 384 -1.10 -22.38 25.30
N VAL A 385 -0.81 -21.25 24.67
CA VAL A 385 0.50 -20.92 24.11
C VAL A 385 1.30 -20.17 25.17
N ILE A 386 2.52 -20.62 25.42
CA ILE A 386 3.48 -20.01 26.34
C ILE A 386 4.63 -19.45 25.51
N ALA A 387 4.96 -18.17 25.67
CA ALA A 387 6.07 -17.58 24.90
C ALA A 387 6.91 -16.62 25.71
N SER A 388 8.15 -16.41 25.28
CA SER A 388 8.97 -15.27 25.70
C SER A 388 9.30 -14.39 24.50
N LEU A 389 9.26 -13.08 24.71
CA LEU A 389 9.59 -12.09 23.69
C LEU A 389 10.49 -10.98 24.27
N PRO A 390 11.66 -10.72 23.68
CA PRO A 390 12.52 -9.61 24.07
C PRO A 390 11.82 -8.26 23.91
N ASN A 391 12.07 -7.34 24.84
CA ASN A 391 11.48 -6.00 24.83
C ASN A 391 12.43 -4.96 24.23
N ILE A 392 12.21 -4.56 22.98
CA ILE A 392 13.08 -3.58 22.29
C ILE A 392 13.04 -2.18 22.94
N ARG A 393 11.99 -1.90 23.73
CA ARG A 393 11.83 -0.66 24.50
C ARG A 393 12.79 -0.57 25.70
N HIS A 394 13.61 -1.59 25.95
CA HIS A 394 14.48 -1.61 27.13
C HIS A 394 15.47 -0.43 27.18
N VAL A 395 15.69 0.08 28.38
CA VAL A 395 16.48 1.28 28.67
C VAL A 395 17.90 1.24 28.12
N ALA A 396 18.53 0.07 28.15
CA ALA A 396 19.88 -0.10 27.61
C ALA A 396 19.92 0.07 26.08
N VAL A 397 18.89 -0.37 25.36
CA VAL A 397 18.79 -0.20 23.90
C VAL A 397 18.60 1.28 23.56
N ILE A 398 17.66 1.94 24.23
CA ILE A 398 17.36 3.37 24.01
C ILE A 398 18.60 4.22 24.33
N SER A 399 19.27 3.96 25.45
CA SER A 399 20.46 4.71 25.86
C SER A 399 21.65 4.52 24.90
N GLU A 400 21.85 3.32 24.35
CA GLU A 400 22.89 3.07 23.33
C GLU A 400 22.54 3.78 22.02
N LEU A 401 21.30 3.67 21.55
CA LEU A 401 20.81 4.34 20.35
C LEU A 401 20.97 5.86 20.45
N ALA A 402 20.60 6.45 21.60
CA ALA A 402 20.76 7.86 21.90
C ALA A 402 22.21 8.36 21.79
N GLN A 403 23.17 7.45 21.95
CA GLN A 403 24.60 7.72 21.86
C GLN A 403 25.18 7.36 20.48
N GLY A 404 24.32 7.07 19.49
CA GLY A 404 24.72 6.66 18.14
C GLY A 404 25.26 5.24 18.07
N ARG A 405 24.99 4.38 19.06
CA ARG A 405 25.45 2.99 19.11
C ARG A 405 24.29 2.03 18.89
N TRP A 406 24.30 1.35 17.74
CA TRP A 406 23.33 0.29 17.40
C TRP A 406 24.06 -1.01 17.09
N ARG A 407 24.55 -1.69 18.14
CA ARG A 407 25.43 -2.84 17.99
C ARG A 407 24.70 -4.15 18.27
N TYR A 408 24.55 -4.95 17.22
CA TYR A 408 24.10 -6.34 17.34
C TYR A 408 25.08 -7.19 18.17
N ARG A 409 24.54 -8.12 18.93
CA ARG A 409 25.26 -9.00 19.87
C ARG A 409 25.06 -10.47 19.48
N MET A 410 25.74 -11.37 20.17
CA MET A 410 25.56 -12.83 20.00
C MET A 410 24.38 -13.38 20.81
N SER A 411 23.80 -12.57 21.69
CA SER A 411 22.65 -12.90 22.55
C SER A 411 22.02 -11.63 23.12
N GLY A 412 20.81 -11.75 23.66
CA GLY A 412 20.04 -10.68 24.30
C GLY A 412 19.12 -9.92 23.33
N ILE A 413 18.59 -8.77 23.74
CA ILE A 413 17.54 -8.04 22.98
C ILE A 413 17.95 -7.69 21.54
N LEU A 414 19.22 -7.32 21.33
CA LEU A 414 19.81 -7.04 20.01
C LEU A 414 20.67 -8.22 19.52
N ASP A 415 20.23 -9.46 19.73
CA ASP A 415 20.84 -10.62 19.08
C ASP A 415 20.84 -10.40 17.56
N ARG A 416 21.95 -10.71 16.91
CA ARG A 416 22.14 -10.54 15.46
C ARG A 416 21.20 -11.39 14.61
N ASP A 417 20.65 -12.46 15.17
CA ASP A 417 19.75 -13.37 14.47
C ASP A 417 18.26 -12.99 14.66
N HIS A 418 17.94 -11.93 15.41
CA HIS A 418 16.57 -11.43 15.52
C HIS A 418 16.13 -10.78 14.19
N LEU A 419 15.03 -11.26 13.61
CA LEU A 419 14.37 -10.70 12.44
C LEU A 419 13.21 -9.78 12.81
N ARG A 420 12.73 -9.88 14.06
CA ARG A 420 11.58 -9.13 14.59
C ARG A 420 11.92 -8.57 15.96
N PHE A 421 11.38 -7.40 16.26
CA PHE A 421 11.54 -6.71 17.54
C PHE A 421 10.17 -6.35 18.07
N PHE A 422 9.96 -6.54 19.37
CA PHE A 422 8.64 -6.37 19.99
C PHE A 422 8.72 -5.41 21.17
N THR A 423 7.70 -4.57 21.33
CA THR A 423 7.34 -4.08 22.67
C THR A 423 6.19 -4.93 23.21
N ARG A 424 5.77 -4.67 24.45
CA ARG A 424 4.60 -5.33 25.06
C ARG A 424 3.34 -5.24 24.19
N ARG A 425 3.16 -4.12 23.49
CA ARG A 425 1.99 -3.88 22.63
C ARG A 425 2.04 -4.76 21.39
N GLU A 426 3.14 -4.73 20.65
CA GLU A 426 3.33 -5.47 19.40
C GLU A 426 3.34 -6.99 19.66
N ALA A 427 3.84 -7.43 20.84
CA ALA A 427 3.69 -8.81 21.28
C ALA A 427 2.21 -9.24 21.38
N ARG A 428 1.35 -8.41 22.00
CA ARG A 428 -0.09 -8.71 22.07
C ARG A 428 -0.78 -8.66 20.71
N GLU A 429 -0.36 -7.74 19.85
CA GLU A 429 -0.88 -7.62 18.48
C GLU A 429 -0.50 -8.85 17.62
N LEU A 430 0.73 -9.37 17.77
CA LEU A 430 1.16 -10.60 17.12
C LEU A 430 0.23 -11.78 17.47
N PHE A 431 0.00 -12.04 18.76
CA PHE A 431 -0.88 -13.12 19.20
C PHE A 431 -2.32 -12.93 18.72
N ARG A 432 -2.83 -11.68 18.78
CA ARG A 432 -4.16 -11.35 18.29
C ARG A 432 -4.30 -11.64 16.79
N SER A 433 -3.33 -11.24 15.97
CA SER A 433 -3.32 -11.53 14.53
C SER A 433 -3.30 -13.03 14.21
N ALA A 434 -2.87 -13.85 15.18
CA ALA A 434 -2.88 -15.30 15.09
C ALA A 434 -4.15 -15.96 15.65
N GLY A 435 -5.14 -15.19 16.09
CA GLY A 435 -6.38 -15.71 16.70
C GLY A 435 -6.22 -16.15 18.16
N LEU A 436 -5.17 -15.68 18.85
CA LEU A 436 -4.87 -15.99 20.24
C LEU A 436 -5.00 -14.76 21.16
N ILE A 437 -5.69 -14.90 22.30
CA ILE A 437 -5.77 -13.86 23.35
C ILE A 437 -4.64 -14.06 24.34
N VAL A 438 -3.84 -13.02 24.58
CA VAL A 438 -2.89 -13.00 25.71
C VAL A 438 -3.66 -12.84 27.02
N THR A 439 -3.73 -13.89 27.83
CA THR A 439 -4.39 -13.92 29.15
C THR A 439 -3.47 -13.41 30.26
N GLU A 440 -2.15 -13.60 30.11
CA GLU A 440 -1.15 -13.16 31.07
C GLU A 440 0.08 -12.61 30.35
N CYS A 441 0.68 -11.55 30.88
CA CYS A 441 1.91 -10.96 30.36
C CYS A 441 2.78 -10.52 31.53
N ARG A 442 3.70 -11.38 31.93
CA ARG A 442 4.58 -11.23 33.11
C ARG A 442 5.90 -10.58 32.70
N PRO A 443 6.33 -9.49 33.35
CA PRO A 443 7.63 -8.88 33.08
C PRO A 443 8.76 -9.73 33.67
N VAL A 444 9.88 -9.81 32.94
CA VAL A 444 11.17 -10.25 33.51
C VAL A 444 12.04 -9.00 33.74
N PRO A 445 12.11 -8.49 34.97
CA PRO A 445 12.85 -7.28 35.28
C PRO A 445 14.36 -7.52 35.25
N THR A 446 15.12 -6.49 34.89
CA THR A 446 16.58 -6.49 35.00
C THR A 446 17.06 -6.02 36.37
N PRO A 447 18.33 -6.24 36.76
CA PRO A 447 18.89 -5.63 37.98
C PRO A 447 18.78 -4.10 38.03
N GLN A 448 18.71 -3.41 36.88
CA GLN A 448 18.47 -1.97 36.82
C GLN A 448 17.07 -1.58 37.33
N HIS A 449 16.07 -2.46 37.24
CA HIS A 449 14.73 -2.24 37.78
C HIS A 449 14.77 -1.97 39.29
N ALA A 450 15.48 -2.81 40.05
CA ALA A 450 15.61 -2.64 41.50
C ALA A 450 16.30 -1.31 41.89
N GLN A 451 17.25 -0.84 41.08
CA GLN A 451 17.90 0.46 41.30
C GLN A 451 16.94 1.63 41.06
N TRP A 452 16.13 1.55 40.00
CA TRP A 452 15.09 2.53 39.71
C TRP A 452 13.98 2.54 40.77
N GLU A 453 13.58 1.37 41.28
CA GLU A 453 12.63 1.27 42.38
C GLU A 453 13.15 1.93 43.66
N ALA A 454 14.41 1.65 44.02
CA ALA A 454 15.07 2.27 45.17
C ALA A 454 15.20 3.81 45.02
N ALA A 455 15.27 4.31 43.78
CA ALA A 455 15.28 5.74 43.46
C ALA A 455 13.89 6.39 43.46
N GLY A 456 12.84 5.70 43.94
CA GLY A 456 11.51 6.26 44.13
C GLY A 456 10.58 6.12 42.92
N ARG A 457 10.89 5.23 41.96
CA ARG A 457 10.05 4.94 40.77
C ARG A 457 9.68 6.20 39.96
N SER A 458 10.64 7.11 39.78
CA SER A 458 10.42 8.35 39.03
C SER A 458 10.00 8.06 37.58
N PRO A 459 8.96 8.72 37.05
CA PRO A 459 8.62 8.66 35.63
C PRO A 459 9.60 9.45 34.75
N ASN A 460 10.42 10.33 35.36
CA ASN A 460 11.46 11.09 34.68
C ASN A 460 12.78 10.31 34.78
N LEU A 461 13.33 9.94 33.62
CA LEU A 461 14.52 9.13 33.47
C LEU A 461 15.58 9.86 32.66
N GLN A 462 16.84 9.67 33.03
CA GLN A 462 17.98 10.13 32.24
C GLN A 462 18.61 8.93 31.54
N LEU A 463 18.48 8.87 30.20
CA LEU A 463 18.92 7.76 29.35
C LEU A 463 20.12 8.20 28.51
N GLY A 464 21.31 8.19 29.12
CA GLY A 464 22.51 8.77 28.50
C GLY A 464 22.33 10.28 28.30
N PRO A 465 22.46 10.83 27.08
CA PRO A 465 22.24 12.25 26.81
C PRO A 465 20.75 12.65 26.76
N LEU A 466 19.81 11.69 26.70
CA LEU A 466 18.38 11.99 26.55
C LEU A 466 17.67 12.06 27.91
N GLY A 467 16.90 13.13 28.13
CA GLY A 467 15.87 13.16 29.17
C GLY A 467 14.59 12.53 28.65
N PHE A 468 14.05 11.52 29.34
CA PHE A 468 12.83 10.82 28.98
C PHE A 468 11.78 10.98 30.08
N GLN A 469 10.58 11.46 29.74
CA GLN A 469 9.45 11.58 30.65
C GLN A 469 8.38 10.56 30.26
N ALA A 470 8.23 9.50 31.06
CA ALA A 470 7.17 8.51 30.90
C ALA A 470 5.81 9.09 31.31
N ARG A 471 4.71 8.50 30.79
CA ARG A 471 3.34 8.94 31.12
C ARG A 471 2.98 8.68 32.59
N SER A 472 3.60 7.66 33.18
CA SER A 472 3.43 7.27 34.58
C SER A 472 4.62 6.43 35.04
N SER A 473 4.74 6.18 36.35
CA SER A 473 5.74 5.25 36.88
C SER A 473 5.57 3.82 36.35
N ALA A 474 4.34 3.39 36.09
CA ALA A 474 4.07 2.07 35.49
C ALA A 474 4.55 1.99 34.02
N ASP A 475 4.43 3.09 33.27
CA ASP A 475 4.94 3.18 31.90
C ASP A 475 6.48 3.24 31.87
N ALA A 476 7.10 3.85 32.89
CA ALA A 476 8.55 3.83 33.07
C ALA A 476 9.09 2.45 33.45
N GLU A 477 8.34 1.68 34.25
CA GLU A 477 8.72 0.33 34.67
C GLU A 477 8.99 -0.60 33.47
N GLU A 478 8.19 -0.49 32.41
CA GLU A 478 8.36 -1.29 31.19
C GLU A 478 9.74 -1.11 30.52
N LEU A 479 10.42 0.02 30.75
CA LEU A 479 11.76 0.26 30.21
C LEU A 479 12.84 -0.59 30.90
N PHE A 480 12.55 -1.14 32.08
CA PHE A 480 13.47 -2.00 32.83
C PHE A 480 13.15 -3.49 32.69
N VAL A 481 12.17 -3.82 31.85
CA VAL A 481 11.77 -5.19 31.52
C VAL A 481 12.61 -5.69 30.35
N GLU A 482 13.34 -6.78 30.55
CA GLU A 482 14.19 -7.40 29.52
C GLU A 482 13.35 -8.13 28.47
N GLN A 483 12.39 -8.92 28.94
CA GLN A 483 11.51 -9.74 28.12
C GLN A 483 10.14 -9.89 28.78
N TRP A 484 9.15 -10.20 27.95
CA TRP A 484 7.78 -10.49 28.36
C TRP A 484 7.52 -11.98 28.27
N LEU A 485 7.07 -12.59 29.36
CA LEU A 485 6.54 -13.95 29.35
C LEU A 485 5.03 -13.88 29.14
N LEU A 486 4.54 -14.58 28.13
CA LEU A 486 3.16 -14.50 27.67
C LEU A 486 2.47 -15.84 27.87
N ARG A 487 1.24 -15.80 28.37
CA ARG A 487 0.27 -16.89 28.24
C ARG A 487 -0.83 -16.43 27.31
N ALA A 488 -1.18 -17.27 26.35
CA ALA A 488 -2.25 -16.99 25.44
C ALA A 488 -3.11 -18.23 25.19
N ARG A 489 -4.37 -18.04 24.81
CA ARG A 489 -5.29 -19.14 24.45
C ARG A 489 -6.00 -18.82 23.17
N GLN A 490 -6.60 -19.82 22.52
CA GLN A 490 -7.50 -19.56 21.40
C GLN A 490 -8.66 -18.67 21.85
N HIS A 491 -9.03 -17.69 21.03
CA HIS A 491 -10.28 -16.95 21.25
C HIS A 491 -11.43 -17.74 20.62
N PRO A 492 -12.39 -18.28 21.39
CA PRO A 492 -13.60 -18.83 20.80
C PRO A 492 -14.44 -17.65 20.32
N LEU A 493 -14.59 -17.43 19.00
CA LEU A 493 -15.60 -16.49 18.49
C LEU A 493 -17.01 -16.81 19.03
N ALA A 494 -17.24 -18.06 19.44
CA ALA A 494 -18.46 -18.55 20.07
C ALA A 494 -18.66 -18.13 21.55
N SER A 495 -17.72 -17.42 22.18
CA SER A 495 -17.83 -17.04 23.61
C SER A 495 -18.43 -15.66 23.87
N VAL A 496 -18.78 -14.88 22.83
CA VAL A 496 -19.49 -13.60 23.02
C VAL A 496 -20.90 -13.93 23.56
N ARG A 497 -21.14 -13.69 24.84
CA ARG A 497 -22.43 -13.98 25.51
C ARG A 497 -23.17 -12.67 25.75
N GLY A 498 -24.45 -12.61 25.37
CA GLY A 498 -25.30 -11.46 25.63
C GLY A 498 -26.28 -11.19 24.50
N LEU A 499 -27.10 -10.17 24.68
CA LEU A 499 -27.98 -9.62 23.64
C LEU A 499 -27.34 -8.35 23.07
N ALA A 500 -27.35 -8.15 21.75
CA ALA A 500 -26.98 -6.89 21.14
C ALA A 500 -28.23 -6.05 20.81
N SER A 501 -28.26 -4.77 21.19
CA SER A 501 -29.30 -3.85 20.75
C SER A 501 -28.79 -3.01 19.58
N ILE A 502 -29.46 -3.11 18.44
CA ILE A 502 -29.18 -2.32 17.24
C ILE A 502 -30.19 -1.18 17.19
N ILE A 503 -29.70 0.05 17.29
CA ILE A 503 -30.51 1.28 17.34
C ILE A 503 -30.37 2.01 16.01
N ILE A 504 -31.51 2.22 15.34
CA ILE A 504 -31.58 2.82 14.01
C ILE A 504 -32.46 4.08 14.07
N PRO A 505 -31.87 5.28 14.15
CA PRO A 505 -32.62 6.52 13.99
C PRO A 505 -33.04 6.68 12.52
N VAL A 506 -34.33 6.95 12.28
CA VAL A 506 -34.91 7.05 10.94
C VAL A 506 -35.63 8.39 10.80
N TRP A 507 -35.44 9.05 9.67
CA TRP A 507 -36.28 10.15 9.24
C TRP A 507 -36.34 10.15 7.71
N ASN A 508 -37.50 9.76 7.18
CA ASN A 508 -37.74 9.50 5.76
C ASN A 508 -36.74 8.46 5.19
N GLN A 509 -36.55 8.46 3.86
CA GLN A 509 -35.68 7.52 3.14
C GLN A 509 -36.15 6.07 3.27
N LEU A 510 -37.44 5.83 2.98
CA LEU A 510 -38.07 4.51 3.04
C LEU A 510 -37.26 3.40 2.34
N GLU A 511 -36.74 3.66 1.13
CA GLU A 511 -35.99 2.65 0.36
C GLU A 511 -34.70 2.22 1.05
N HIS A 512 -33.93 3.17 1.59
CA HIS A 512 -32.72 2.87 2.34
C HIS A 512 -33.03 2.14 3.64
N THR A 513 -34.09 2.56 4.34
CA THR A 513 -34.54 1.90 5.58
C THR A 513 -34.88 0.43 5.33
N ARG A 514 -35.54 0.10 4.21
CA ARG A 514 -35.81 -1.30 3.80
C ARG A 514 -34.51 -2.07 3.56
N LEU A 515 -33.59 -1.52 2.76
CA LEU A 515 -32.30 -2.17 2.49
C LEU A 515 -31.49 -2.43 3.78
N CYS A 516 -31.50 -1.48 4.71
CA CYS A 516 -30.84 -1.63 6.00
C CYS A 516 -31.44 -2.80 6.80
N LEU A 517 -32.77 -2.80 7.00
CA LEU A 517 -33.47 -3.86 7.73
C LEU A 517 -33.31 -5.25 7.08
N ASP A 518 -33.39 -5.33 5.76
CA ASP A 518 -33.22 -6.59 5.03
C ASP A 518 -31.78 -7.12 5.18
N SER A 519 -30.78 -6.25 5.10
CA SER A 519 -29.38 -6.64 5.31
C SER A 519 -29.11 -7.13 6.74
N LEU A 520 -29.75 -6.54 7.74
CA LEU A 520 -29.65 -6.99 9.13
C LEU A 520 -30.18 -8.41 9.28
N ARG A 521 -31.36 -8.70 8.71
CA ARG A 521 -31.99 -10.03 8.75
C ARG A 521 -31.15 -11.09 8.03
N GLU A 522 -30.52 -10.72 6.91
CA GLU A 522 -29.74 -11.66 6.11
C GLU A 522 -28.35 -11.95 6.71
N HIS A 523 -27.72 -10.94 7.33
CA HIS A 523 -26.29 -11.00 7.64
C HIS A 523 -25.93 -10.97 9.12
N THR A 524 -26.93 -10.95 10.02
CA THR A 524 -26.73 -10.92 11.46
C THR A 524 -27.20 -12.23 12.09
N ALA A 525 -26.27 -13.09 12.49
CA ALA A 525 -26.60 -14.38 13.13
C ALA A 525 -26.61 -14.28 14.67
N TYR A 526 -25.84 -13.35 15.23
CA TYR A 526 -25.78 -13.11 16.67
C TYR A 526 -27.15 -12.74 17.29
N PRO A 527 -27.48 -13.17 18.53
CA PRO A 527 -28.70 -12.74 19.21
C PRO A 527 -28.80 -11.21 19.33
N HIS A 528 -29.84 -10.62 18.74
CA HIS A 528 -30.01 -9.18 18.71
C HIS A 528 -31.48 -8.75 18.80
N GLU A 529 -31.69 -7.50 19.18
CA GLU A 529 -32.96 -6.76 19.03
C GLU A 529 -32.74 -5.56 18.10
N ILE A 530 -33.78 -5.22 17.33
CA ILE A 530 -33.77 -4.06 16.43
C ILE A 530 -34.72 -3.01 16.99
N ILE A 531 -34.19 -1.82 17.28
CA ILE A 531 -34.93 -0.68 17.79
C ILE A 531 -34.86 0.44 16.75
N VAL A 532 -35.97 0.70 16.07
CA VAL A 532 -36.08 1.80 15.11
C VAL A 532 -36.73 3.00 15.78
N VAL A 533 -36.09 4.16 15.70
CA VAL A 533 -36.64 5.43 16.17
C VAL A 533 -37.08 6.25 14.97
N ASP A 534 -38.35 6.15 14.59
CA ASP A 534 -38.98 6.96 13.55
C ASP A 534 -39.16 8.39 14.06
N ASN A 535 -38.28 9.28 13.62
CA ASN A 535 -38.16 10.64 14.07
C ASN A 535 -39.10 11.59 13.31
N GLY A 536 -40.37 11.18 13.15
CA GLY A 536 -41.40 11.97 12.48
C GLY A 536 -41.33 11.92 10.96
N SER A 537 -41.19 10.73 10.38
CA SER A 537 -41.21 10.53 8.92
C SER A 537 -42.61 10.72 8.32
N ASP A 538 -42.66 11.15 7.06
CA ASP A 538 -43.88 11.42 6.28
C ASP A 538 -43.88 10.83 4.86
N ASP A 539 -42.91 9.98 4.53
CA ASP A 539 -42.67 9.42 3.19
C ASP A 539 -43.17 7.98 2.98
N GLY A 540 -44.00 7.45 3.88
CA GLY A 540 -44.46 6.05 3.88
C GLY A 540 -43.63 5.11 4.78
N THR A 541 -42.54 5.61 5.37
CA THR A 541 -41.75 4.90 6.39
C THR A 541 -42.60 4.40 7.58
N PRO A 542 -43.50 5.20 8.17
CA PRO A 542 -44.23 4.76 9.35
C PRO A 542 -45.17 3.58 9.07
N GLU A 543 -45.83 3.56 7.91
CA GLU A 543 -46.68 2.46 7.46
C GLU A 543 -45.85 1.20 7.24
N CYS A 544 -44.68 1.34 6.60
CA CYS A 544 -43.77 0.22 6.39
C CYS A 544 -43.26 -0.38 7.70
N LEU A 545 -42.91 0.46 8.69
CA LEU A 545 -42.41 0.03 10.00
C LEU A 545 -43.50 -0.63 10.85
N ALA A 546 -44.76 -0.19 10.74
CA ALA A 546 -45.89 -0.81 11.45
C ALA A 546 -46.12 -2.27 11.06
N GLU A 547 -45.67 -2.69 9.88
CA GLU A 547 -45.76 -4.07 9.38
C GLU A 547 -44.59 -4.97 9.83
N GLN A 548 -43.55 -4.43 10.48
CA GLN A 548 -42.35 -5.18 10.88
C GLN A 548 -42.48 -5.72 12.31
N ALA A 549 -42.85 -6.99 12.47
CA ALA A 549 -43.09 -7.60 13.79
C ALA A 549 -41.82 -7.89 14.61
N ASP A 550 -40.66 -7.95 13.95
CA ASP A 550 -39.34 -8.21 14.53
C ASP A 550 -38.62 -6.92 14.98
N VAL A 551 -39.25 -5.75 14.82
CA VAL A 551 -38.68 -4.44 15.12
C VAL A 551 -39.48 -3.74 16.22
N THR A 552 -38.78 -3.21 17.22
CA THR A 552 -39.37 -2.29 18.20
C THR A 552 -39.33 -0.87 17.64
N VAL A 553 -40.51 -0.27 17.41
CA VAL A 553 -40.62 1.08 16.82
C VAL A 553 -40.95 2.12 17.89
N ILE A 554 -40.11 3.15 18.00
CA ILE A 554 -40.38 4.36 18.78
C ILE A 554 -40.70 5.47 17.79
N ARG A 555 -41.93 5.95 17.79
CA ARG A 555 -42.38 7.01 16.86
C ARG A 555 -42.47 8.36 17.54
N ASN A 556 -41.83 9.36 16.94
CA ASN A 556 -41.98 10.76 17.31
C ASN A 556 -43.01 11.45 16.40
N ASP A 557 -43.72 12.45 16.95
CA ASP A 557 -44.71 13.24 16.19
C ASP A 557 -44.05 14.20 15.18
N ARG A 558 -42.79 14.55 15.40
CA ARG A 558 -41.99 15.46 14.59
C ARG A 558 -40.51 15.10 14.71
N ASN A 559 -39.68 15.66 13.83
CA ASN A 559 -38.23 15.51 13.91
C ASN A 559 -37.66 16.26 15.13
N GLU A 560 -37.22 15.49 16.13
CA GLU A 560 -36.68 15.96 17.41
C GLU A 560 -35.14 16.08 17.39
N GLY A 561 -34.51 15.87 16.23
CA GLY A 561 -33.05 15.85 16.06
C GLY A 561 -32.45 14.44 16.14
N PHE A 562 -31.39 14.20 15.37
CA PHE A 562 -30.72 12.91 15.23
C PHE A 562 -30.23 12.37 16.59
N ILE A 563 -29.57 13.21 17.40
CA ILE A 563 -28.97 12.77 18.67
C ILE A 563 -30.03 12.36 19.69
N LYS A 564 -31.15 13.07 19.71
CA LYS A 564 -32.26 12.75 20.59
C LYS A 564 -32.92 11.43 20.19
N ALA A 565 -33.06 11.17 18.89
CA ALA A 565 -33.51 9.87 18.40
C ALA A 565 -32.57 8.73 18.78
N CYS A 566 -31.25 8.89 18.61
CA CYS A 566 -30.25 7.92 19.09
C CYS A 566 -30.42 7.63 20.58
N ASN A 567 -30.53 8.68 21.40
CA ASN A 567 -30.68 8.54 22.86
C ASN A 567 -32.02 7.90 23.28
N GLN A 568 -33.11 8.10 22.53
CA GLN A 568 -34.38 7.41 22.78
C GLN A 568 -34.21 5.90 22.61
N GLY A 569 -33.57 5.47 21.52
CA GLY A 569 -33.30 4.06 21.27
C GLY A 569 -32.31 3.46 22.28
N LEU A 570 -31.23 4.18 22.60
CA LEU A 570 -30.26 3.74 23.61
C LEU A 570 -30.91 3.56 24.99
N ARG A 571 -31.86 4.41 25.38
CA ARG A 571 -32.60 4.25 26.65
C ARG A 571 -33.59 3.08 26.64
N ALA A 572 -34.12 2.72 25.48
CA ALA A 572 -35.04 1.60 25.32
C ALA A 572 -34.34 0.24 25.20
N SER A 573 -33.03 0.23 24.95
CA SER A 573 -32.23 -0.97 24.75
C SER A 573 -32.11 -1.87 25.99
N ALA A 574 -32.18 -3.19 25.79
CA ALA A 574 -32.02 -4.20 26.83
C ALA A 574 -30.68 -4.98 26.74
N GLY A 575 -29.99 -4.93 25.61
CA GLY A 575 -28.82 -5.76 25.32
C GLY A 575 -27.52 -5.29 25.97
N ASP A 576 -26.65 -6.21 26.37
CA ASP A 576 -25.34 -5.93 26.98
C ASP A 576 -24.40 -5.14 26.04
N TYR A 577 -24.66 -5.23 24.74
CA TYR A 577 -23.92 -4.56 23.68
C TYR A 577 -24.82 -3.62 22.90
N LEU A 578 -24.32 -2.42 22.60
CA LEU A 578 -25.09 -1.37 21.94
C LEU A 578 -24.47 -1.04 20.60
N VAL A 579 -25.29 -0.92 19.56
CA VAL A 579 -24.84 -0.51 18.23
C VAL A 579 -25.74 0.60 17.71
N LEU A 580 -25.16 1.78 17.45
CA LEU A 580 -25.81 2.81 16.65
C LEU A 580 -25.56 2.51 15.16
N LEU A 581 -26.61 2.46 14.35
CA LEU A 581 -26.50 2.18 12.92
C LEU A 581 -27.40 3.14 12.14
N ASN A 582 -26.85 3.86 11.17
CA ASN A 582 -27.63 4.73 10.31
C ASN A 582 -28.52 3.91 9.36
N ASN A 583 -29.69 4.45 9.00
CA ASN A 583 -30.64 3.79 8.11
C ASN A 583 -30.21 3.73 6.64
N ASP A 584 -29.17 4.48 6.25
CA ASP A 584 -28.56 4.49 4.92
C ASP A 584 -27.30 3.60 4.83
N THR A 585 -27.35 2.46 5.51
CA THR A 585 -26.28 1.46 5.53
C THR A 585 -26.75 0.08 5.06
N VAL A 586 -25.81 -0.73 4.56
CA VAL A 586 -26.01 -2.15 4.26
C VAL A 586 -24.88 -2.93 4.94
N VAL A 587 -25.25 -3.79 5.90
CA VAL A 587 -24.28 -4.59 6.67
C VAL A 587 -23.84 -5.83 5.89
N THR A 588 -22.70 -6.41 6.27
CA THR A 588 -22.16 -7.61 5.62
C THR A 588 -22.05 -8.78 6.60
N ARG A 589 -21.86 -9.99 6.08
CA ARG A 589 -21.86 -11.22 6.89
C ARG A 589 -20.81 -11.15 8.01
N GLY A 590 -21.25 -11.41 9.24
CA GLY A 590 -20.36 -11.48 10.41
C GLY A 590 -19.95 -10.11 10.97
N TRP A 591 -20.61 -9.03 10.53
CA TRP A 591 -20.25 -7.66 10.94
C TRP A 591 -20.40 -7.44 12.44
N LEU A 592 -21.53 -7.89 13.01
CA LEU A 592 -21.85 -7.68 14.41
C LEU A 592 -20.90 -8.49 15.29
N GLU A 593 -20.75 -9.78 15.01
CA GLU A 593 -19.82 -10.68 15.71
C GLU A 593 -18.39 -10.14 15.65
N GLY A 594 -17.97 -9.61 14.49
CA GLY A 594 -16.67 -8.97 14.32
C GLY A 594 -16.49 -7.78 15.26
N LEU A 595 -17.46 -6.86 15.33
CA LEU A 595 -17.41 -5.71 16.24
C LEU A 595 -17.49 -6.12 17.72
N LEU A 596 -18.40 -7.03 18.08
CA LEU A 596 -18.56 -7.51 19.45
C LEU A 596 -17.31 -8.23 19.95
N SER A 597 -16.66 -9.00 19.08
CA SER A 597 -15.43 -9.71 19.45
C SER A 597 -14.39 -8.73 19.98
N ILE A 598 -14.26 -7.53 19.41
CA ILE A 598 -13.26 -6.53 19.82
C ILE A 598 -13.38 -6.18 21.30
N ALA A 599 -14.62 -6.02 21.79
CA ALA A 599 -14.89 -5.67 23.18
C ALA A 599 -14.54 -6.80 24.15
N GLU A 600 -14.67 -8.06 23.70
CA GLU A 600 -14.25 -9.25 24.44
C GLU A 600 -12.72 -9.44 24.41
N TRP A 601 -12.11 -9.17 23.25
CA TRP A 601 -10.66 -9.25 23.01
C TRP A 601 -9.87 -8.25 23.86
N ASP A 602 -10.46 -7.08 24.13
CA ASP A 602 -9.81 -6.01 24.88
C ASP A 602 -10.85 -5.25 25.72
N PRO A 603 -10.96 -5.57 27.03
CA PRO A 603 -11.93 -4.93 27.91
C PRO A 603 -11.76 -3.41 28.02
N ALA A 604 -10.60 -2.87 27.65
CA ALA A 604 -10.32 -1.43 27.63
C ALA A 604 -10.89 -0.74 26.37
N VAL A 605 -11.34 -1.47 25.36
CA VAL A 605 -12.04 -0.89 24.21
C VAL A 605 -13.47 -0.57 24.61
N GLY A 606 -13.79 0.72 24.59
CA GLY A 606 -15.13 1.22 24.90
C GLY A 606 -15.99 1.46 23.65
N LEU A 607 -15.35 1.81 22.53
CA LEU A 607 -16.01 2.06 21.25
C LEU A 607 -15.30 1.33 20.11
N ALA A 608 -16.06 0.77 19.18
CA ALA A 608 -15.54 0.14 17.98
C ALA A 608 -16.36 0.50 16.73
N GLY A 609 -15.71 0.57 15.57
CA GLY A 609 -16.37 0.84 14.30
C GLY A 609 -15.81 0.02 13.13
N PRO A 610 -16.57 -0.20 12.06
CA PRO A 610 -16.08 -0.86 10.85
C PRO A 610 -15.42 0.14 9.89
N VAL A 611 -14.72 -0.39 8.89
CA VAL A 611 -14.36 0.37 7.68
C VAL A 611 -15.55 0.46 6.72
N SER A 612 -15.56 1.47 5.86
CA SER A 612 -16.64 1.74 4.91
C SER A 612 -16.15 2.32 3.58
N ASN A 613 -17.03 2.36 2.58
CA ASN A 613 -16.78 2.97 1.27
C ASN A 613 -16.91 4.51 1.28
N ASN A 614 -17.70 5.08 2.18
CA ASN A 614 -18.06 6.50 2.13
C ASN A 614 -18.24 7.09 3.54
N VAL A 615 -17.14 7.51 4.18
CA VAL A 615 -17.13 8.12 5.52
C VAL A 615 -15.95 9.10 5.64
N SER A 616 -16.02 10.08 6.53
CA SER A 616 -14.87 10.95 6.75
C SER A 616 -13.73 10.22 7.47
N GLY A 617 -12.49 10.52 7.10
CA GLY A 617 -11.31 10.06 7.83
C GLY A 617 -10.88 8.61 7.51
N PRO A 618 -10.08 7.99 8.39
CA PRO A 618 -9.35 6.76 8.08
C PRO A 618 -10.20 5.49 8.04
N GLN A 619 -11.48 5.57 8.44
CA GLN A 619 -12.45 4.47 8.27
C GLN A 619 -12.87 4.29 6.80
N GLN A 620 -12.64 5.29 5.93
CA GLN A 620 -12.92 5.14 4.51
C GLN A 620 -11.79 4.42 3.78
N ILE A 621 -12.15 3.38 3.05
CA ILE A 621 -11.21 2.58 2.25
C ILE A 621 -11.59 2.61 0.77
N PRO A 622 -10.62 2.43 -0.16
CA PRO A 622 -10.92 2.18 -1.56
C PRO A 622 -11.74 0.90 -1.72
N THR A 623 -12.73 0.92 -2.61
CA THR A 623 -13.61 -0.23 -2.89
C THR A 623 -13.68 -0.54 -4.38
N GLY A 624 -13.92 -1.82 -4.72
CA GLY A 624 -13.83 -2.34 -6.08
C GLY A 624 -15.10 -3.03 -6.59
N TYR A 625 -16.29 -2.63 -6.12
CA TYR A 625 -17.57 -3.19 -6.54
C TYR A 625 -18.48 -2.14 -7.19
N SER A 626 -19.43 -2.59 -8.03
CA SER A 626 -20.37 -1.74 -8.76
C SER A 626 -21.86 -2.01 -8.44
N SER A 627 -22.15 -2.99 -7.59
CA SER A 627 -23.50 -3.32 -7.12
C SER A 627 -23.47 -3.88 -5.69
N LEU A 628 -24.62 -3.87 -4.99
CA LEU A 628 -24.72 -4.45 -3.64
C LEU A 628 -24.45 -5.97 -3.62
N ALA A 629 -24.88 -6.70 -4.65
CA ALA A 629 -24.58 -8.13 -4.76
C ALA A 629 -23.07 -8.39 -4.84
N ALA A 630 -22.36 -7.67 -5.72
CA ALA A 630 -20.90 -7.76 -5.83
C ALA A 630 -20.18 -7.24 -4.57
N MET A 631 -20.79 -6.30 -3.84
CA MET A 631 -20.26 -5.78 -2.58
C MET A 631 -20.11 -6.87 -1.52
N HIS A 632 -21.07 -7.77 -1.36
CA HIS A 632 -20.98 -8.84 -0.36
C HIS A 632 -19.83 -9.82 -0.61
N GLU A 633 -19.60 -10.20 -1.87
CA GLU A 633 -18.47 -11.06 -2.25
C GLU A 633 -17.13 -10.37 -2.02
N TRP A 634 -17.02 -9.12 -2.48
CA TRP A 634 -15.83 -8.29 -2.28
C TRP A 634 -15.53 -8.08 -0.79
N ALA A 635 -16.55 -7.78 0.02
CA ALA A 635 -16.40 -7.58 1.45
C ALA A 635 -15.94 -8.86 2.15
N ALA A 636 -16.45 -10.03 1.76
CA ALA A 636 -16.03 -11.31 2.33
C ALA A 636 -14.56 -11.65 2.03
N GLU A 637 -14.06 -11.30 0.84
CA GLU A 637 -12.64 -11.44 0.50
C GLU A 637 -11.78 -10.45 1.28
N TYR A 638 -12.17 -9.17 1.28
CA TYR A 638 -11.45 -8.10 1.95
C TYR A 638 -11.32 -8.36 3.46
N THR A 639 -12.43 -8.60 4.14
CA THR A 639 -12.45 -8.81 5.59
C THR A 639 -11.68 -10.05 6.02
N ARG A 640 -11.69 -11.13 5.21
CA ARG A 640 -10.89 -12.33 5.47
C ARG A 640 -9.39 -12.06 5.35
N ALA A 641 -8.97 -11.30 4.33
CA ALA A 641 -7.57 -10.92 4.16
C ALA A 641 -7.07 -9.98 5.28
N HIS A 642 -7.97 -9.25 5.93
CA HIS A 642 -7.66 -8.28 6.99
C HIS A 642 -8.21 -8.69 8.36
N ALA A 643 -8.48 -9.98 8.57
CA ALA A 643 -9.01 -10.49 9.82
C ALA A 643 -8.06 -10.16 10.99
N GLY A 644 -8.60 -9.64 12.09
CA GLY A 644 -7.82 -9.24 13.27
C GLY A 644 -7.05 -7.92 13.13
N HIS A 645 -7.09 -7.25 11.97
CA HIS A 645 -6.48 -5.94 11.80
C HIS A 645 -7.35 -4.86 12.49
N LEU A 646 -6.82 -4.32 13.59
CA LEU A 646 -7.42 -3.26 14.39
C LEU A 646 -6.51 -2.03 14.35
N VAL A 647 -7.13 -0.86 14.20
CA VAL A 647 -6.44 0.42 14.24
C VAL A 647 -6.99 1.23 15.40
N GLU A 648 -6.10 1.70 16.27
CA GLU A 648 -6.47 2.60 17.36
C GLU A 648 -6.83 3.97 16.81
N ALA A 649 -7.99 4.47 17.24
CA ALA A 649 -8.59 5.67 16.70
C ALA A 649 -8.64 6.76 17.77
N GLU A 650 -8.46 8.01 17.34
CA GLU A 650 -8.70 9.16 18.19
C GLU A 650 -10.15 9.60 18.19
N ARG A 651 -10.86 9.24 17.12
CA ARG A 651 -12.25 9.51 16.83
C ARG A 651 -12.80 8.37 15.97
N LEU A 652 -14.05 7.99 16.21
CA LEU A 652 -14.83 7.12 15.31
C LEU A 652 -16.03 7.87 14.75
N ILE A 653 -16.37 7.60 13.49
CA ILE A 653 -17.54 8.17 12.82
C ILE A 653 -18.79 7.35 13.15
N GLY A 654 -19.84 8.03 13.61
CA GLY A 654 -21.06 7.43 14.15
C GLY A 654 -22.04 6.77 13.16
N PHE A 655 -21.63 6.44 11.92
CA PHE A 655 -22.53 5.79 10.94
C PHE A 655 -22.87 4.33 11.31
N CYS A 656 -21.91 3.66 11.95
CA CYS A 656 -22.01 2.33 12.52
C CYS A 656 -21.03 2.28 13.70
N LEU A 657 -21.55 2.37 14.92
CA LEU A 657 -20.74 2.49 16.13
C LEU A 657 -21.18 1.50 17.18
N PHE A 658 -20.29 0.55 17.49
CA PHE A 658 -20.40 -0.29 18.67
C PHE A 658 -20.01 0.50 19.92
N ILE A 659 -20.81 0.35 20.97
CA ILE A 659 -20.64 1.01 22.26
C ILE A 659 -20.80 -0.04 23.36
N LYS A 660 -19.81 -0.13 24.24
CA LYS A 660 -19.91 -0.96 25.45
C LYS A 660 -20.92 -0.35 26.42
N ARG A 661 -21.90 -1.11 26.92
CA ARG A 661 -22.92 -0.58 27.84
C ARG A 661 -22.31 0.04 29.10
N ASP A 662 -21.36 -0.65 29.74
CA ASP A 662 -20.65 -0.14 30.93
C ASP A 662 -19.99 1.23 30.68
N LEU A 663 -19.50 1.48 29.45
CA LEU A 663 -18.96 2.78 29.10
C LEU A 663 -20.06 3.84 29.16
N LEU A 664 -21.22 3.62 28.53
CA LEU A 664 -22.32 4.58 28.54
C LEU A 664 -22.88 4.82 29.94
N ASP A 665 -22.96 3.78 30.77
CA ASP A 665 -23.36 3.92 32.17
C ASP A 665 -22.36 4.79 32.96
N HIS A 666 -21.09 4.78 32.54
CA HIS A 666 -20.03 5.57 33.16
C HIS A 666 -19.96 7.02 32.63
N ILE A 667 -20.03 7.24 31.32
CA ILE A 667 -19.81 8.56 30.70
C ILE A 667 -21.08 9.28 30.26
N GLY A 668 -22.24 8.63 30.36
CA GLY A 668 -23.54 9.11 29.90
C GLY A 668 -23.76 9.00 28.39
N PHE A 669 -25.01 9.23 27.96
CA PHE A 669 -25.47 9.18 26.58
C PHE A 669 -24.83 10.24 25.65
N LEU A 670 -25.25 10.29 24.38
CA LEU A 670 -24.81 11.32 23.44
C LEU A 670 -25.34 12.69 23.91
N ASP A 671 -24.58 13.73 23.64
CA ASP A 671 -24.93 15.07 24.10
C ASP A 671 -25.95 15.73 23.17
N GLU A 672 -27.19 15.87 23.64
CA GLU A 672 -28.31 16.38 22.84
C GLU A 672 -28.11 17.84 22.38
N ARG A 673 -27.11 18.57 22.90
CA ARG A 673 -26.72 19.92 22.43
C ARG A 673 -26.41 19.95 20.93
N PHE A 674 -25.83 18.88 20.37
CA PHE A 674 -25.47 18.82 18.95
C PHE A 674 -26.67 18.61 18.01
N GLY A 675 -27.88 18.37 18.55
CA GLY A 675 -29.14 18.38 17.81
C GLY A 675 -29.21 17.36 16.67
N ILE A 676 -29.01 17.83 15.44
CA ILE A 676 -29.08 17.05 14.19
C ILE A 676 -27.74 16.42 13.77
N GLY A 677 -26.71 16.48 14.62
CA GLY A 677 -25.41 15.82 14.44
C GLY A 677 -24.27 16.80 14.12
N LEU A 678 -23.07 16.25 13.87
CA LEU A 678 -21.77 16.95 13.77
C LEU A 678 -21.24 17.33 15.16
N PHE A 679 -20.08 16.76 15.51
CA PHE A 679 -19.38 16.81 16.82
C PHE A 679 -19.94 15.94 17.95
N ASP A 680 -21.02 15.20 17.72
CA ASP A 680 -21.57 14.25 18.68
C ASP A 680 -20.69 13.01 18.89
N ASP A 681 -20.18 12.47 17.79
CA ASP A 681 -19.24 11.35 17.74
C ASP A 681 -17.84 11.76 18.25
N ASP A 682 -17.40 12.99 17.93
CA ASP A 682 -16.19 13.60 18.50
C ASP A 682 -16.29 13.74 20.02
N ASP A 683 -17.42 14.22 20.53
CA ASP A 683 -17.66 14.40 21.94
C ASP A 683 -17.66 13.08 22.70
N LEU A 684 -18.40 12.10 22.18
CA LEU A 684 -18.43 10.75 22.73
C LEU A 684 -17.01 10.13 22.72
N SER A 685 -16.27 10.33 21.63
CA SER A 685 -14.89 9.85 21.50
C SER A 685 -13.97 10.46 22.55
N LEU A 686 -14.04 11.79 22.75
CA LEU A 686 -13.22 12.49 23.74
C LEU A 686 -13.57 12.07 25.17
N ARG A 687 -14.87 11.95 25.51
CA ARG A 687 -15.32 11.46 26.82
C ARG A 687 -14.82 10.04 27.10
N THR A 688 -14.89 9.17 26.09
CA THR A 688 -14.41 7.78 26.18
C THR A 688 -12.92 7.71 26.52
N ARG A 689 -12.08 8.48 25.80
CA ARG A 689 -10.64 8.54 26.06
C ARG A 689 -10.33 9.06 27.46
N ARG A 690 -11.05 10.08 27.94
CA ARG A 690 -10.85 10.64 29.28
C ARG A 690 -11.28 9.69 30.40
N ALA A 691 -12.25 8.83 30.14
CA ALA A 691 -12.62 7.74 31.03
C ALA A 691 -11.59 6.58 31.04
N GLY A 692 -10.51 6.67 30.25
CA GLY A 692 -9.45 5.66 30.18
C GLY A 692 -9.75 4.51 29.20
N TYR A 693 -10.84 4.60 28.45
CA TYR A 693 -11.18 3.63 27.41
C TYR A 693 -10.50 3.98 26.08
N ARG A 694 -10.32 2.95 25.26
CA ARG A 694 -9.76 3.02 23.91
C ARG A 694 -10.87 2.97 22.87
N LEU A 695 -10.57 3.54 21.72
CA LEU A 695 -11.40 3.46 20.52
C LEU A 695 -10.61 2.76 19.44
N VAL A 696 -11.28 1.90 18.69
CA VAL A 696 -10.64 1.19 17.57
C VAL A 696 -11.59 1.10 16.38
N TYR A 697 -11.06 1.05 15.17
CA TYR A 697 -11.82 0.53 14.04
C TYR A 697 -11.12 -0.70 13.46
N THR A 698 -11.88 -1.56 12.79
CA THR A 698 -11.36 -2.82 12.25
C THR A 698 -11.50 -2.89 10.74
N HIS A 699 -10.47 -3.42 10.08
CA HIS A 699 -10.55 -3.82 8.67
C HIS A 699 -11.18 -5.21 8.50
N GLY A 700 -11.37 -5.95 9.58
CA GLY A 700 -12.05 -7.25 9.60
C GLY A 700 -13.58 -7.17 9.52
N VAL A 701 -14.15 -5.96 9.50
CA VAL A 701 -15.58 -5.70 9.32
C VAL A 701 -15.77 -4.57 8.33
N PHE A 702 -16.66 -4.80 7.35
CA PHE A 702 -17.03 -3.81 6.34
C PHE A 702 -18.54 -3.53 6.39
N VAL A 703 -18.93 -2.26 6.35
CA VAL A 703 -20.33 -1.82 6.22
C VAL A 703 -20.43 -0.81 5.10
N HIS A 704 -21.33 -1.06 4.14
CA HIS A 704 -21.60 -0.11 3.07
C HIS A 704 -22.43 1.06 3.60
N HIS A 705 -22.06 2.28 3.23
CA HIS A 705 -22.75 3.50 3.62
C HIS A 705 -23.02 4.34 2.36
N PHE A 706 -24.29 4.70 2.13
CA PHE A 706 -24.67 5.53 0.98
C PHE A 706 -24.22 6.99 1.19
N GLY A 707 -24.31 7.49 2.42
CA GLY A 707 -23.78 8.78 2.85
C GLY A 707 -24.67 9.98 2.51
N ASN A 708 -24.81 10.89 3.48
CA ASN A 708 -25.42 12.22 3.38
C ASN A 708 -26.86 12.29 2.80
N GLN A 709 -27.63 11.19 2.76
CA GLN A 709 -28.97 11.16 2.17
C GLN A 709 -29.95 12.09 2.92
N THR A 710 -29.89 12.10 4.25
CA THR A 710 -30.73 12.96 5.09
C THR A 710 -30.30 14.44 5.05
N PHE A 711 -29.00 14.71 5.00
CA PHE A 711 -28.47 16.09 4.85
C PHE A 711 -28.84 16.70 3.50
N GLN A 712 -28.80 15.90 2.43
CA GLN A 712 -29.21 16.31 1.09
C GLN A 712 -30.73 16.55 1.00
N ALA A 713 -31.54 15.70 1.63
CA ALA A 713 -33.00 15.85 1.67
C ALA A 713 -33.46 17.09 2.44
N LEU A 714 -32.71 17.51 3.48
CA LEU A 714 -33.04 18.68 4.29
C LEU A 714 -32.62 20.03 3.67
N GLY A 715 -31.84 20.03 2.57
CA GLY A 715 -31.34 21.27 1.97
C GLY A 715 -30.55 22.17 2.95
N MET A 716 -29.97 21.58 4.00
CA MET A 716 -29.33 22.31 5.09
C MET A 716 -27.97 22.84 4.68
N ASP A 717 -27.66 24.04 5.18
CA ASP A 717 -26.31 24.59 5.17
C ASP A 717 -25.44 23.81 6.17
N ALA A 718 -24.81 22.74 5.69
CA ALA A 718 -23.94 21.88 6.46
C ALA A 718 -22.74 22.64 7.04
N GLU A 719 -22.29 23.72 6.39
CA GLU A 719 -21.19 24.56 6.87
C GLU A 719 -21.63 25.38 8.09
N ALA A 720 -22.81 26.03 8.02
CA ALA A 720 -23.36 26.77 9.15
C ALA A 720 -23.67 25.86 10.36
N LEU A 721 -24.16 24.63 10.12
CA LEU A 721 -24.38 23.65 11.18
C LEU A 721 -23.06 23.22 11.83
N LEU A 722 -22.03 22.94 11.02
CA LEU A 722 -20.71 22.56 11.48
C LEU A 722 -20.08 23.69 12.32
N GLU A 723 -20.14 24.94 11.87
CA GLU A 723 -19.65 26.11 12.61
C GLU A 723 -20.37 26.25 13.95
N ARG A 724 -21.71 26.20 13.95
CA ARG A 724 -22.52 26.32 15.17
C ARG A 724 -22.21 25.21 16.18
N ASN A 725 -22.11 23.96 15.73
CA ASN A 725 -21.85 22.84 16.62
C ASN A 725 -20.38 22.78 17.06
N TRP A 726 -19.45 23.29 16.25
CA TRP A 726 -18.06 23.49 16.65
C TRP A 726 -17.95 24.47 17.83
N GLU A 727 -18.67 25.58 17.81
CA GLU A 727 -18.66 26.54 18.92
C GLU A 727 -19.15 25.90 20.23
N GLN A 728 -20.24 25.13 20.15
CA GLN A 728 -20.77 24.39 21.29
C GLN A 728 -19.79 23.32 21.80
N PHE A 729 -19.11 22.60 20.90
CA PHE A 729 -18.10 21.63 21.25
C PHE A 729 -16.90 22.30 21.95
N ARG A 730 -16.41 23.42 21.39
CA ARG A 730 -15.32 24.20 21.98
C ARG A 730 -15.69 24.77 23.34
N GLU A 731 -16.89 25.29 23.50
CA GLU A 731 -17.39 25.78 24.79
C GLU A 731 -17.45 24.66 25.83
N LYS A 732 -18.00 23.49 25.46
CA LYS A 732 -18.04 22.31 26.33
C LYS A 732 -16.64 21.90 26.81
N TRP A 733 -15.66 21.92 25.91
CA TRP A 733 -14.30 21.45 26.17
C TRP A 733 -13.30 22.58 26.45
N ALA A 734 -13.77 23.77 26.88
CA ALA A 734 -12.91 24.92 27.14
C ALA A 734 -11.81 24.67 28.21
N GLN A 735 -12.01 23.69 29.10
CA GLN A 735 -11.03 23.27 30.11
C GLN A 735 -9.95 22.32 29.55
N ASP A 736 -10.09 21.86 28.30
CA ASP A 736 -9.15 21.04 27.56
C ASP A 736 -9.03 21.53 26.10
N PRO A 737 -8.47 22.73 25.91
CA PRO A 737 -8.38 23.34 24.59
C PRO A 737 -7.49 22.52 23.66
N GLN A 738 -6.48 21.80 24.17
CA GLN A 738 -5.60 20.98 23.35
C GLN A 738 -6.32 19.75 22.79
N GLY A 739 -7.07 19.00 23.61
CA GLY A 739 -7.87 17.87 23.13
C GLY A 739 -8.95 18.30 22.15
N ALA A 740 -9.63 19.42 22.42
CA ALA A 740 -10.66 19.96 21.55
C ALA A 740 -10.12 20.50 20.22
N GLU A 741 -9.02 21.26 20.26
CA GLU A 741 -8.36 21.76 19.04
C GLU A 741 -7.80 20.61 18.20
N HIS A 742 -7.22 19.58 18.83
CA HIS A 742 -6.66 18.42 18.14
C HIS A 742 -7.72 17.64 17.36
N LEU A 743 -8.82 17.23 18.02
CA LEU A 743 -9.94 16.58 17.33
C LEU A 743 -10.57 17.48 16.28
N GLY A 744 -10.65 18.76 16.60
CA GLY A 744 -11.17 19.73 15.68
C GLY A 744 -10.30 19.93 14.42
N ARG A 745 -8.97 19.84 14.52
CA ARG A 745 -8.05 19.91 13.36
C ARG A 745 -8.29 18.74 12.38
N LEU A 746 -8.85 17.62 12.85
CA LEU A 746 -9.21 16.48 11.99
C LEU A 746 -10.42 16.77 11.08
N TYR A 747 -11.23 17.82 11.34
CA TYR A 747 -12.24 18.33 10.40
C TYR A 747 -11.67 19.25 9.31
N VAL A 748 -10.38 19.60 9.36
CA VAL A 748 -9.80 20.63 8.50
C VAL A 748 -9.38 20.03 7.15
N SER A 749 -10.39 19.81 6.29
CA SER A 749 -10.35 20.33 4.92
C SER A 749 -11.32 21.52 4.72
N VAL A 750 -12.05 21.92 5.76
CA VAL A 750 -12.73 23.22 5.86
C VAL A 750 -11.89 24.14 6.77
N PRO A 751 -11.40 25.30 6.30
CA PRO A 751 -10.55 26.18 7.09
C PRO A 751 -11.30 26.71 8.33
N ARG A 752 -10.69 26.54 9.51
CA ARG A 752 -11.18 27.10 10.77
C ARG A 752 -10.93 28.60 10.85
N SER A 753 -11.89 29.30 11.45
CA SER A 753 -11.70 30.60 12.09
C SER A 753 -10.83 30.45 13.35
N ASP A 754 -9.53 30.21 13.19
CA ASP A 754 -8.60 30.52 14.26
C ASP A 754 -8.60 32.04 14.47
N ALA A 755 -8.55 32.43 15.74
CA ALA A 755 -8.62 33.79 16.26
C ALA A 755 -8.20 34.85 15.26
N ALA A 756 -9.07 35.84 15.06
CA ALA A 756 -8.75 37.09 14.39
C ALA A 756 -7.39 37.60 14.90
N LYS A 757 -6.34 37.33 14.12
CA LYS A 757 -5.18 38.21 14.05
C LYS A 757 -5.75 39.59 13.73
N PRO A 758 -5.20 40.67 14.30
CA PRO A 758 -5.72 42.01 14.07
C PRO A 758 -5.89 42.18 12.56
N ALA A 759 -7.13 42.48 12.15
CA ALA A 759 -7.50 42.62 10.76
C ALA A 759 -6.45 43.49 10.06
N GLN A 760 -5.90 43.01 8.94
CA GLN A 760 -5.19 43.90 8.03
C GLN A 760 -6.23 44.79 7.36
N THR A 761 -6.82 45.70 8.15
CA THR A 761 -7.89 46.58 7.69
C THR A 761 -7.35 47.46 6.57
N GLY A 762 -7.93 47.33 5.38
CA GLY A 762 -7.70 48.21 4.25
C GLY A 762 -6.86 47.63 3.10
N ARG A 763 -6.45 46.35 3.15
CA ARG A 763 -5.84 45.70 1.98
C ARG A 763 -6.89 45.12 1.05
N ARG A 764 -6.74 45.39 -0.25
CA ARG A 764 -7.63 44.96 -1.33
C ARG A 764 -7.10 43.71 -2.00
N ILE A 765 -7.91 42.67 -2.13
CA ILE A 765 -7.55 41.43 -2.81
C ILE A 765 -8.48 41.23 -4.00
N ALA A 766 -7.90 41.16 -5.20
CA ALA A 766 -8.64 40.73 -6.39
C ALA A 766 -8.50 39.21 -6.54
N VAL A 767 -9.60 38.51 -6.75
CA VAL A 767 -9.60 37.09 -7.14
C VAL A 767 -10.02 37.02 -8.60
N VAL A 768 -9.24 36.35 -9.46
CA VAL A 768 -9.54 36.23 -10.89
C VAL A 768 -9.75 34.76 -11.27
N SER A 769 -10.81 34.48 -12.01
CA SER A 769 -11.15 33.14 -12.48
C SER A 769 -11.71 33.13 -13.91
N LEU A 770 -11.42 32.05 -14.65
CA LEU A 770 -11.95 31.86 -16.01
C LEU A 770 -13.15 30.91 -16.00
N LEU A 771 -13.08 29.77 -15.31
CA LEU A 771 -14.04 28.67 -15.42
C LEU A 771 -15.13 28.69 -14.35
N PHE A 772 -15.42 29.87 -13.80
CA PHE A 772 -16.42 30.02 -12.76
C PHE A 772 -17.80 29.59 -13.25
N ASN A 773 -18.48 28.75 -12.47
CA ASN A 773 -19.80 28.18 -12.77
C ASN A 773 -19.85 27.07 -13.86
N TRP A 774 -18.74 26.39 -14.18
CA TRP A 774 -18.77 25.24 -15.09
C TRP A 774 -18.85 23.86 -14.38
N PRO A 775 -19.67 22.88 -14.85
CA PRO A 775 -19.99 21.64 -14.12
C PRO A 775 -18.95 20.52 -14.14
N SER A 776 -17.70 20.75 -14.55
CA SER A 776 -16.78 19.64 -14.86
C SER A 776 -16.37 18.76 -13.66
N THR A 777 -16.50 19.23 -12.41
CA THR A 777 -16.25 18.43 -11.18
C THR A 777 -17.00 18.90 -9.91
N GLY A 778 -17.95 19.85 -9.99
CA GLY A 778 -18.75 20.30 -8.84
C GLY A 778 -18.02 21.09 -7.72
N GLY A 779 -16.69 21.21 -7.75
CA GLY A 779 -15.91 21.83 -6.66
C GLY A 779 -15.47 23.30 -6.86
N GLY A 780 -15.34 23.80 -8.08
CA GLY A 780 -14.74 25.13 -8.36
C GLY A 780 -15.51 26.31 -7.75
N ILE A 781 -16.83 26.35 -7.94
CA ILE A 781 -17.68 27.41 -7.35
C ILE A 781 -17.58 27.40 -5.83
N ILE A 782 -17.72 26.22 -5.21
CA ILE A 782 -17.69 26.06 -3.75
C ILE A 782 -16.32 26.50 -3.20
N ASN A 783 -15.24 26.09 -3.85
CA ASN A 783 -13.88 26.43 -3.46
C ASN A 783 -13.56 27.93 -3.61
N THR A 784 -13.99 28.55 -4.71
CA THR A 784 -13.78 29.98 -4.95
C THR A 784 -14.64 30.83 -4.01
N VAL A 785 -15.92 30.49 -3.83
CA VAL A 785 -16.81 31.17 -2.87
C VAL A 785 -16.32 31.01 -1.43
N GLY A 786 -15.90 29.80 -1.03
CA GLY A 786 -15.31 29.57 0.29
C GLY A 786 -14.02 30.38 0.51
N MET A 787 -13.17 30.51 -0.51
CA MET A 787 -11.98 31.36 -0.45
C MET A 787 -12.35 32.85 -0.32
N LEU A 788 -13.31 33.35 -1.10
CA LEU A 788 -13.77 34.73 -1.03
C LEU A 788 -14.27 35.06 0.38
N ARG A 789 -15.17 34.22 0.92
CA ARG A 789 -15.71 34.36 2.28
C ARG A 789 -14.60 34.31 3.33
N GLY A 790 -13.63 33.41 3.18
CA GLY A 790 -12.49 33.30 4.09
C GLY A 790 -11.63 34.57 4.12
N LEU A 791 -11.38 35.18 2.97
CA LEU A 791 -10.62 36.43 2.85
C LEU A 791 -11.40 37.62 3.40
N GLU A 792 -12.70 37.72 3.14
CA GLU A 792 -13.57 38.76 3.71
C GLU A 792 -13.63 38.64 5.24
N ARG A 793 -13.80 37.42 5.77
CA ARG A 793 -13.78 37.13 7.22
C ARG A 793 -12.42 37.48 7.86
N ALA A 794 -11.33 37.37 7.11
CA ALA A 794 -9.99 37.79 7.55
C ALA A 794 -9.78 39.33 7.52
N GLY A 795 -10.78 40.10 7.08
CA GLY A 795 -10.78 41.56 7.09
C GLY A 795 -10.22 42.22 5.84
N TYR A 796 -10.06 41.47 4.73
CA TYR A 796 -9.65 42.03 3.44
C TYR A 796 -10.85 42.61 2.68
N GLU A 797 -10.63 43.66 1.90
CA GLU A 797 -11.59 44.10 0.90
C GLU A 797 -11.42 43.22 -0.34
N VAL A 798 -12.36 42.33 -0.61
CA VAL A 798 -12.22 41.33 -1.67
C VAL A 798 -13.10 41.68 -2.85
N ARG A 799 -12.60 41.43 -4.07
CA ARG A 799 -13.40 41.51 -5.30
C ARG A 799 -13.07 40.33 -6.19
N HIS A 800 -14.09 39.57 -6.56
CA HIS A 800 -13.97 38.49 -7.52
C HIS A 800 -14.25 39.02 -8.94
N PHE A 801 -13.38 38.72 -9.89
CA PHE A 801 -13.56 38.97 -11.31
C PHE A 801 -13.61 37.62 -12.02
N TYR A 802 -14.73 37.34 -12.67
CA TYR A 802 -14.91 36.08 -13.39
C TYR A 802 -15.28 36.35 -14.84
N ALA A 803 -14.84 35.47 -15.73
CA ALA A 803 -15.18 35.60 -17.14
C ALA A 803 -16.68 35.36 -17.37
N GLN A 804 -17.27 36.15 -18.26
CA GLN A 804 -18.60 35.91 -18.81
C GLN A 804 -18.48 35.77 -20.33
N ALA A 805 -18.72 34.55 -20.81
CA ALA A 805 -18.62 34.18 -22.22
C ALA A 805 -19.77 33.24 -22.58
N ALA A 806 -20.84 33.81 -23.15
CA ALA A 806 -22.06 33.07 -23.47
C ALA A 806 -21.80 31.89 -24.43
N ALA A 807 -20.90 32.06 -25.40
CA ALA A 807 -20.52 31.00 -26.36
C ALA A 807 -19.82 29.79 -25.71
N LEU A 808 -19.25 29.97 -24.51
CA LEU A 808 -18.58 28.93 -23.74
C LEU A 808 -19.45 28.41 -22.58
N GLY A 809 -20.62 29.01 -22.35
CA GLY A 809 -21.47 28.74 -21.19
C GLY A 809 -20.83 29.09 -19.85
N VAL A 810 -19.80 29.96 -19.87
CA VAL A 810 -19.01 30.36 -18.70
C VAL A 810 -19.56 31.67 -18.13
N GLY A 811 -19.70 31.75 -16.81
CA GLY A 811 -20.22 32.94 -16.13
C GLY A 811 -21.73 33.17 -16.31
N ASP A 812 -22.46 32.17 -16.83
CA ASP A 812 -23.93 32.19 -16.96
C ASP A 812 -24.61 31.81 -15.63
N LEU A 813 -24.70 32.77 -14.72
CA LEU A 813 -25.25 32.55 -13.38
C LEU A 813 -26.77 32.63 -13.40
N ARG A 814 -27.42 31.55 -12.92
CA ARG A 814 -28.89 31.49 -12.77
C ARG A 814 -29.43 32.34 -11.61
N ALA A 815 -28.56 32.74 -10.68
CA ALA A 815 -28.87 33.60 -9.56
C ALA A 815 -27.65 34.47 -9.20
N PRO A 816 -27.84 35.66 -8.60
CA PRO A 816 -26.73 36.48 -8.10
C PRO A 816 -25.94 35.74 -7.02
N LEU A 817 -24.62 35.99 -6.96
CA LEU A 817 -23.78 35.51 -5.85
C LEU A 817 -23.93 36.45 -4.65
N ASP A 818 -23.80 35.89 -3.46
CA ASP A 818 -23.74 36.61 -2.19
C ASP A 818 -22.34 37.17 -1.87
N THR A 819 -21.39 37.02 -2.78
CA THR A 819 -20.01 37.55 -2.68
C THR A 819 -19.80 38.69 -3.68
N PRO A 820 -18.92 39.67 -3.40
CA PRO A 820 -18.65 40.79 -4.28
C PRO A 820 -17.93 40.32 -5.57
N SER A 821 -18.73 39.94 -6.56
CA SER A 821 -18.28 39.39 -7.83
C SER A 821 -18.68 40.28 -9.00
N VAL A 822 -17.78 40.43 -9.97
CA VAL A 822 -17.93 41.29 -11.15
C VAL A 822 -17.69 40.43 -12.39
N PRO A 823 -18.69 40.31 -13.29
CA PRO A 823 -18.48 39.65 -14.57
C PRO A 823 -17.55 40.49 -15.45
N VAL A 824 -16.61 39.81 -16.11
CA VAL A 824 -15.73 40.35 -17.14
C VAL A 824 -16.25 39.86 -18.49
N PRO A 825 -17.00 40.69 -19.24
CA PRO A 825 -17.61 40.26 -20.50
C PRO A 825 -16.56 40.06 -21.59
N LEU A 826 -16.56 38.89 -22.24
CA LEU A 826 -15.59 38.52 -23.27
C LEU A 826 -16.17 38.51 -24.70
N GLY A 827 -17.46 38.81 -24.85
CA GLY A 827 -18.18 38.86 -26.13
C GLY A 827 -18.82 37.53 -26.56
N ASP A 828 -19.36 37.50 -27.78
CA ASP A 828 -20.18 36.40 -28.31
C ASP A 828 -19.38 35.24 -28.93
N GLY A 829 -18.04 35.29 -28.88
CA GLY A 829 -17.15 34.28 -29.47
C GLY A 829 -16.12 33.74 -28.47
N VAL A 830 -15.28 32.79 -28.90
CA VAL A 830 -14.11 32.35 -28.10
C VAL A 830 -13.09 33.49 -28.09
N PRO A 831 -12.75 34.07 -26.93
CA PRO A 831 -11.88 35.25 -26.88
C PRO A 831 -10.45 34.93 -27.29
N GLY A 832 -9.74 35.87 -27.89
CA GLY A 832 -8.29 35.72 -28.11
C GLY A 832 -7.51 35.84 -26.79
N ARG A 833 -6.29 35.27 -26.72
CA ARG A 833 -5.37 35.40 -25.57
C ARG A 833 -5.19 36.85 -25.11
N GLN A 834 -4.97 37.75 -26.06
CA GLN A 834 -4.74 39.17 -25.81
C GLN A 834 -6.01 39.85 -25.27
N GLN A 835 -7.16 39.58 -25.88
CA GLN A 835 -8.45 40.10 -25.47
C GLN A 835 -8.79 39.69 -24.04
N LEU A 836 -8.59 38.41 -23.69
CA LEU A 836 -8.78 37.91 -22.33
C LEU A 836 -7.85 38.63 -21.34
N GLY A 837 -6.56 38.77 -21.69
CA GLY A 837 -5.58 39.44 -20.84
C GLY A 837 -5.89 40.93 -20.61
N GLU A 838 -6.31 41.66 -21.65
CA GLU A 838 -6.66 43.08 -21.56
C GLU A 838 -7.92 43.31 -20.73
N ALA A 839 -8.97 42.50 -20.93
CA ALA A 839 -10.22 42.61 -20.19
C ALA A 839 -10.02 42.38 -18.69
N PHE A 840 -9.25 41.36 -18.30
CA PHE A 840 -8.94 41.11 -16.90
C PHE A 840 -7.99 42.16 -16.30
N ARG A 841 -7.03 42.67 -17.09
CA ARG A 841 -6.14 43.75 -16.63
C ARG A 841 -6.90 45.04 -16.33
N GLU A 842 -7.86 45.40 -17.18
CA GLU A 842 -8.74 46.56 -16.95
C GLU A 842 -9.62 46.35 -15.71
N ALA A 843 -10.27 45.18 -15.61
CA ALA A 843 -11.14 44.84 -14.49
C ALA A 843 -10.38 44.87 -13.14
N VAL A 844 -9.24 44.20 -13.06
CA VAL A 844 -8.36 44.20 -11.88
C VAL A 844 -7.84 45.61 -11.59
N GLY A 845 -7.43 46.35 -12.62
CA GLY A 845 -6.93 47.72 -12.50
C GLY A 845 -7.96 48.71 -11.94
N SER A 846 -9.25 48.51 -12.24
CA SER A 846 -10.35 49.34 -11.70
C SER A 846 -10.47 49.24 -10.17
N PHE A 847 -10.13 48.08 -9.60
CA PHE A 847 -10.19 47.81 -8.17
C PHE A 847 -8.91 48.19 -7.42
N ARG A 848 -7.78 48.32 -8.13
CA ARG A 848 -6.45 48.66 -7.58
C ARG A 848 -6.07 47.78 -6.38
N PRO A 849 -6.02 46.45 -6.53
CA PRO A 849 -5.72 45.56 -5.42
C PRO A 849 -4.31 45.72 -4.88
N ASP A 850 -4.07 45.32 -3.64
CA ASP A 850 -2.73 45.11 -3.07
C ASP A 850 -2.17 43.73 -3.42
N CYS A 851 -3.06 42.78 -3.74
CA CYS A 851 -2.69 41.43 -4.16
C CYS A 851 -3.76 40.82 -5.09
N VAL A 852 -3.34 39.99 -6.04
CA VAL A 852 -4.23 39.25 -6.94
C VAL A 852 -4.10 37.75 -6.72
N ILE A 853 -5.21 37.01 -6.63
CA ILE A 853 -5.22 35.56 -6.56
C ILE A 853 -5.79 35.00 -7.85
N VAL A 854 -4.99 34.19 -8.56
CA VAL A 854 -5.42 33.51 -9.78
C VAL A 854 -5.85 32.09 -9.44
N THR A 855 -7.12 31.76 -9.69
CA THR A 855 -7.72 30.45 -9.40
C THR A 855 -8.62 30.00 -10.56
N ASP A 856 -8.99 28.71 -10.59
CA ASP A 856 -10.09 28.17 -11.42
C ASP A 856 -10.01 28.59 -12.91
N SER A 857 -8.82 28.42 -13.50
CA SER A 857 -8.53 28.86 -14.87
C SER A 857 -7.49 27.96 -15.55
N TRP A 858 -7.61 26.64 -15.35
CA TRP A 858 -6.67 25.56 -15.69
C TRP A 858 -5.46 25.98 -16.56
N THR A 859 -5.58 25.89 -17.89
CA THR A 859 -4.48 26.25 -18.80
C THR A 859 -4.39 27.74 -19.08
N CYS A 860 -5.36 28.54 -18.68
CA CYS A 860 -5.29 30.00 -18.78
C CYS A 860 -4.66 30.71 -17.57
N LYS A 861 -4.23 29.98 -16.51
CA LYS A 861 -3.58 30.58 -15.32
C LYS A 861 -2.44 31.54 -15.68
N PRO A 862 -1.51 31.21 -16.61
CA PRO A 862 -0.43 32.14 -16.97
C PRO A 862 -0.92 33.39 -17.71
N VAL A 863 -2.03 33.29 -18.45
CA VAL A 863 -2.64 34.43 -19.15
C VAL A 863 -3.25 35.39 -18.13
N LEU A 864 -3.99 34.88 -17.14
CA LEU A 864 -4.58 35.69 -16.07
C LEU A 864 -3.52 36.25 -15.12
N ALA A 865 -2.45 35.51 -14.84
CA ALA A 865 -1.30 36.00 -14.08
C ALA A 865 -0.62 37.19 -14.77
N HIS A 866 -0.46 37.11 -16.10
CA HIS A 866 0.06 38.22 -16.89
C HIS A 866 -0.92 39.42 -16.98
N ALA A 867 -2.23 39.17 -16.89
CA ALA A 867 -3.23 40.23 -16.77
C ALA A 867 -3.10 40.98 -15.43
N ALA A 868 -2.70 40.28 -14.36
CA ALA A 868 -2.40 40.84 -13.04
C ALA A 868 -1.02 41.53 -12.95
N ALA A 869 -0.24 41.55 -14.03
CA ALA A 869 1.09 42.16 -14.06
C ALA A 869 1.03 43.64 -13.60
N GLY A 870 1.83 43.98 -12.60
CA GLY A 870 1.81 45.28 -11.92
C GLY A 870 1.33 45.22 -10.46
N TYR A 871 0.77 44.07 -10.04
CA TYR A 871 0.41 43.78 -8.65
C TYR A 871 1.10 42.49 -8.18
N PRO A 872 1.42 42.33 -6.88
CA PRO A 872 1.78 41.03 -6.32
C PRO A 872 0.66 40.03 -6.58
N TYR A 873 0.97 38.84 -7.09
CA TYR A 873 -0.05 37.82 -7.34
C TYR A 873 0.32 36.45 -6.82
N LEU A 874 -0.71 35.70 -6.42
CA LEU A 874 -0.65 34.32 -5.95
C LEU A 874 -1.25 33.41 -7.00
N LEU A 875 -0.57 32.30 -7.27
CA LEU A 875 -1.10 31.24 -8.14
C LEU A 875 -1.63 30.09 -7.28
N ARG A 876 -2.92 29.77 -7.41
CA ARG A 876 -3.52 28.62 -6.73
C ARG A 876 -3.62 27.43 -7.68
N PHE A 877 -3.07 26.29 -7.27
CA PHE A 877 -3.13 25.01 -7.95
C PHE A 877 -3.95 24.06 -7.08
N HIS A 878 -5.06 23.52 -7.59
CA HIS A 878 -5.65 22.30 -7.01
C HIS A 878 -5.04 21.08 -7.66
N GLY A 879 -5.03 19.95 -6.95
CA GLY A 879 -4.26 18.73 -7.27
C GLY A 879 -4.07 18.36 -8.73
N LEU A 880 -5.04 18.56 -9.63
CA LEU A 880 -4.88 18.26 -11.07
C LEU A 880 -4.68 19.51 -11.96
N GLU A 881 -5.10 20.70 -11.54
CA GLU A 881 -5.47 21.83 -12.41
C GLU A 881 -4.36 22.48 -13.25
N GLY A 882 -3.10 22.37 -12.85
CA GLY A 882 -2.04 23.16 -13.50
C GLY A 882 -0.94 22.37 -14.19
N LEU A 883 -0.99 21.04 -14.17
CA LEU A 883 0.13 20.19 -14.61
C LEU A 883 -0.23 19.23 -15.76
N CYS A 884 -1.51 18.97 -16.01
CA CYS A 884 -1.96 18.13 -17.12
C CYS A 884 -2.87 18.91 -18.10
N PRO A 885 -2.50 19.06 -19.39
CA PRO A 885 -3.34 19.74 -20.38
C PRO A 885 -4.52 18.87 -20.87
N LEU A 886 -4.64 17.63 -20.37
CA LEU A 886 -5.70 16.66 -20.69
C LEU A 886 -6.68 16.40 -19.54
N ASN A 887 -6.81 17.30 -18.58
CA ASN A 887 -7.74 17.14 -17.43
C ASN A 887 -9.23 16.95 -17.78
N GLY A 888 -9.59 16.82 -19.07
CA GLY A 888 -10.91 16.42 -19.55
C GLY A 888 -11.12 14.90 -19.75
N ILE A 889 -10.21 14.01 -19.33
CA ILE A 889 -10.48 12.55 -19.32
C ILE A 889 -11.38 12.13 -18.14
N ARG A 890 -11.80 13.07 -17.29
CA ARG A 890 -12.90 12.84 -16.33
C ARG A 890 -14.12 13.71 -16.66
N PHE A 891 -15.28 13.05 -16.61
CA PHE A 891 -16.66 13.56 -16.59
C PHE A 891 -17.32 13.93 -17.93
N VAL A 892 -17.80 12.91 -18.65
CA VAL A 892 -19.25 12.56 -18.66
C VAL A 892 -19.30 11.03 -18.67
N ALA A 893 -20.12 10.42 -17.81
CA ALA A 893 -20.50 9.02 -17.99
C ALA A 893 -21.40 8.93 -19.23
N ASP A 894 -20.80 8.87 -20.41
CA ASP A 894 -21.49 8.44 -21.64
C ASP A 894 -21.49 6.90 -21.77
N GLY A 895 -20.99 6.20 -20.74
CA GLY A 895 -20.87 4.74 -20.76
C GLY A 895 -19.69 4.22 -21.57
N SER A 896 -18.74 5.07 -21.98
CA SER A 896 -17.65 4.66 -22.89
C SER A 896 -16.42 4.02 -22.21
N GLY A 897 -16.35 3.97 -20.88
CA GLY A 897 -15.31 3.21 -20.16
C GLY A 897 -13.88 3.78 -20.26
N ALA A 898 -13.72 5.10 -20.38
CA ALA A 898 -12.40 5.72 -20.47
C ALA A 898 -11.58 5.63 -19.15
N PRO A 899 -10.26 5.36 -19.21
CA PRO A 899 -9.42 5.10 -18.04
C PRO A 899 -9.07 6.36 -17.23
N SER A 900 -8.96 6.21 -15.91
CA SER A 900 -8.46 7.26 -15.01
C SER A 900 -6.92 7.32 -15.01
N CYS A 901 -6.34 8.52 -14.96
CA CYS A 901 -4.90 8.69 -14.76
C CYS A 901 -4.43 8.02 -13.45
N GLN A 902 -3.49 7.08 -13.54
CA GLN A 902 -2.96 6.31 -12.41
C GLN A 902 -1.68 6.91 -11.80
N THR A 903 -1.22 8.07 -12.29
CA THR A 903 0.07 8.65 -11.88
C THR A 903 -0.11 9.71 -10.80
N HIS A 904 0.49 9.51 -9.62
CA HIS A 904 0.59 10.55 -8.58
C HIS A 904 1.50 11.70 -9.05
N LEU A 905 1.13 12.93 -8.68
CA LEU A 905 1.78 14.16 -9.14
C LEU A 905 3.26 14.19 -8.77
N LEU A 906 4.09 14.51 -9.78
CA LEU A 906 5.57 14.69 -9.76
C LEU A 906 6.46 13.49 -10.11
N ALA A 907 5.94 12.31 -10.44
CA ALA A 907 6.81 11.14 -10.64
C ALA A 907 7.43 11.00 -12.05
N ASP A 908 6.72 11.33 -13.14
CA ASP A 908 7.19 11.02 -14.50
C ASP A 908 6.69 11.99 -15.59
N ALA A 909 7.59 12.87 -16.04
CA ALA A 909 7.33 13.84 -17.11
C ALA A 909 7.25 13.22 -18.52
N GLY A 910 7.81 12.02 -18.72
CA GLY A 910 7.78 11.29 -19.99
C GLY A 910 6.39 10.73 -20.26
N ARG A 911 5.84 9.97 -19.29
CA ARG A 911 4.48 9.42 -19.37
C ARG A 911 3.41 10.48 -19.59
N CYS A 912 3.56 11.63 -18.93
CA CYS A 912 2.66 12.76 -19.13
C CYS A 912 2.73 13.30 -20.55
N ARG A 913 3.93 13.45 -21.11
CA ARG A 913 4.13 13.93 -22.49
C ARG A 913 3.50 12.98 -23.51
N ASP A 914 3.65 11.68 -23.32
CA ASP A 914 3.12 10.66 -24.22
C ASP A 914 1.59 10.55 -24.12
N CYS A 915 1.04 10.70 -22.92
CA CYS A 915 -0.40 10.80 -22.71
C CYS A 915 -0.97 12.01 -23.46
N VAL A 916 -0.34 13.18 -23.31
CA VAL A 916 -0.71 14.41 -24.02
C VAL A 916 -0.68 14.21 -25.53
N ALA A 917 0.39 13.63 -26.07
CA ALA A 917 0.49 13.34 -27.50
C ALA A 917 -0.60 12.38 -27.99
N ARG A 918 -0.94 11.35 -27.20
CA ARG A 918 -1.95 10.33 -27.55
C ARG A 918 -3.39 10.83 -27.50
N HIS A 919 -3.73 11.73 -26.56
CA HIS A 919 -5.13 12.07 -26.27
C HIS A 919 -5.48 13.55 -26.54
N GLN A 920 -4.63 14.30 -27.26
CA GLN A 920 -4.81 15.72 -27.60
C GLN A 920 -6.19 16.09 -28.21
N GLY A 921 -6.88 15.12 -28.85
CA GLY A 921 -8.22 15.30 -29.45
C GLY A 921 -9.41 14.85 -28.59
N GLN A 922 -9.21 14.32 -27.38
CA GLN A 922 -10.25 13.67 -26.56
C GLN A 922 -10.79 14.55 -25.42
N THR A 923 -10.59 15.86 -25.46
CA THR A 923 -11.05 16.75 -24.38
C THR A 923 -12.37 17.44 -24.75
N GLY A 924 -13.24 17.67 -23.76
CA GLY A 924 -14.47 18.45 -23.96
C GLY A 924 -14.25 19.85 -24.57
N THR A 925 -15.29 20.38 -25.21
CA THR A 925 -15.30 21.63 -26.00
C THR A 925 -14.79 22.86 -25.24
N LEU A 926 -15.12 23.02 -23.96
CA LEU A 926 -14.63 24.13 -23.14
C LEU A 926 -13.11 24.09 -22.92
N HIS A 927 -12.56 22.90 -22.65
CA HIS A 927 -11.12 22.72 -22.46
C HIS A 927 -10.35 22.87 -23.77
N ALA A 928 -10.94 22.45 -24.89
CA ALA A 928 -10.40 22.74 -26.21
C ALA A 928 -10.34 24.25 -26.47
N ALA A 929 -11.39 24.99 -26.11
CA ALA A 929 -11.41 26.45 -26.20
C ALA A 929 -10.36 27.09 -25.27
N GLU A 930 -10.24 26.64 -24.02
CA GLU A 930 -9.24 27.17 -23.09
C GLU A 930 -7.80 26.95 -23.56
N ARG A 931 -7.50 25.78 -24.15
CA ARG A 931 -6.18 25.52 -24.75
C ARG A 931 -5.92 26.37 -25.98
N ALA A 932 -6.94 26.62 -26.79
CA ALA A 932 -6.84 27.53 -27.92
C ALA A 932 -6.57 28.97 -27.45
N ILE A 933 -7.18 29.40 -26.34
CA ILE A 933 -6.95 30.71 -25.73
C ILE A 933 -5.53 30.82 -25.17
N SER A 934 -5.05 29.82 -24.42
CA SER A 934 -3.74 29.89 -23.77
C SER A 934 -2.57 29.56 -24.70
N GLY A 935 -2.83 28.83 -25.78
CA GLY A 935 -1.79 28.21 -26.61
C GLY A 935 -1.12 27.03 -25.92
N ALA A 936 -1.83 26.33 -25.02
CA ALA A 936 -1.30 25.17 -24.30
C ALA A 936 -0.69 24.14 -25.27
N ALA A 937 0.45 23.55 -24.88
CA ALA A 937 1.30 22.68 -25.69
C ALA A 937 2.20 23.39 -26.74
N SER A 938 2.28 24.73 -26.74
CA SER A 938 3.33 25.47 -27.46
C SER A 938 4.51 25.83 -26.55
N GLU A 939 5.70 26.02 -27.12
CA GLU A 939 6.85 26.57 -26.39
C GLU A 939 6.55 27.95 -25.79
N ALA A 940 5.79 28.77 -26.52
CA ALA A 940 5.34 30.08 -26.05
C ALA A 940 4.45 30.01 -24.78
N TYR A 941 3.71 28.92 -24.59
CA TYR A 941 2.94 28.67 -23.37
C TYR A 941 3.84 28.24 -22.21
N VAL A 942 4.83 27.38 -22.46
CA VAL A 942 5.79 26.95 -21.44
C VAL A 942 6.57 28.14 -20.90
N GLU A 943 7.01 29.03 -21.78
CA GLU A 943 7.71 30.25 -21.39
C GLU A 943 6.81 31.17 -20.56
N LEU A 944 5.56 31.37 -21.00
CA LEU A 944 4.57 32.16 -20.26
C LEU A 944 4.27 31.58 -18.87
N LEU A 945 4.17 30.27 -18.75
CA LEU A 945 3.97 29.59 -17.46
C LEU A 945 5.18 29.77 -16.54
N ARG A 946 6.41 29.66 -17.08
CA ARG A 946 7.63 29.92 -16.32
C ARG A 946 7.69 31.36 -15.83
N GLU A 947 7.37 32.33 -16.69
CA GLU A 947 7.29 33.74 -16.31
C GLU A 947 6.24 33.98 -15.22
N ALA A 948 5.07 33.37 -15.33
CA ALA A 948 4.01 33.47 -14.33
C ALA A 948 4.43 32.85 -12.98
N LEU A 949 5.11 31.71 -12.99
CA LEU A 949 5.62 31.08 -11.76
C LEU A 949 6.73 31.94 -11.13
N ALA A 950 7.69 32.39 -11.94
CA ALA A 950 8.81 33.20 -11.49
C ALA A 950 8.37 34.57 -10.97
N GLY A 951 7.31 35.15 -11.54
CA GLY A 951 6.76 36.44 -11.13
C GLY A 951 5.73 36.36 -10.00
N SER A 952 5.31 35.17 -9.59
CA SER A 952 4.34 35.00 -8.50
C SER A 952 4.97 35.28 -7.14
N ALA A 953 4.22 35.91 -6.24
CA ALA A 953 4.63 36.14 -4.86
C ALA A 953 4.61 34.84 -4.04
N ALA A 954 3.68 33.94 -4.33
CA ALA A 954 3.71 32.55 -3.88
C ALA A 954 2.81 31.67 -4.76
N VAL A 955 3.08 30.36 -4.68
CA VAL A 955 2.28 29.31 -5.29
C VAL A 955 1.62 28.50 -4.18
N LEU A 956 0.29 28.42 -4.21
CA LEU A 956 -0.52 27.66 -3.27
C LEU A 956 -0.88 26.33 -3.94
N VAL A 957 -0.46 25.20 -3.35
CA VAL A 957 -0.69 23.83 -3.86
C VAL A 957 -1.60 23.06 -2.92
#